data_AF-A0AAE1Y184-F1
#
_entry.id   AF-A0AAE1Y184-F1
#
_cell.length_a   1.000
_cell.length_b   1.000
_cell.length_c   1.000
_cell.angle_alpha   90.00
_cell.angle_beta   90.00
_cell.angle_gamma   90.00
#
_symmetry.space_group_name_H-M   'P 1'
#
loop_
_entity.id
_entity.type
_entity.pdbx_description
1 polymer ?
#
loop_
_entity_poly.entity_id
_entity_poly.type
_entity_poly.pdbx_seq_one_letter_code
_entity_poly.pdbx_strand_id
1 'polypeptide(L)'
;MMRLAVRLKPMTNSFWEWKASETGRKSAAGFVGARRSLATSNGYWPIARPMQDEILNALHLGERSRASHLLSELGREGQALQAADFISILQYCARTPDPLFVMEIWKLMKEKDVELNGKCYFLTIRALCKAGYLKEAFNILSVRTENSDIYPTLPVYNNLLEACVQMNSLDHASECLHLMEQQGVGKNSITYFLLLKLAVLRQDLSAVHEIWKEYINCHTLGIITLRKFIWSFTRLRDLDSAYVALQQMIAMAFQQKFRITKTAEGRLFDLMLDIPIPCHNELTLNGYANNNCTSIPSGAGYCKETYSLKGFKFGMEAKKNEVDGLSSSKQPISGPVMKLLRWSFGDLIHTCANSQNVLLAEQLMLQMQNLGLEPSSSTYNGFIRALVSVKGFHDGMEVLKVLQQKNMKIHDSTLATLSVSCSRGLELDLAETFLSQISKCHHTYPFNAFLEACDILDKPERAVRVLAKMKHLKILPDIRTYERLFSLFGNVNAPYEDGNMLSQFDAAKRINAIEMDMMRNGIQHSQLSMQNLLKALGMEGMTKELIQYLSVAEDQFLRRSTHLGTHIYDTVLHLLIEAKESHVAIKIFRSMISCGVSPTTATYDIMIDCCSTIQCYRSACALISMMIREGFYPKAVTYTSLIKILLKFEDFDEALKLLHQASSEGIQPDLVLYNTILRAASEKGRIDVIELIVEQMHQEKIQPDPSTCSHVFLAYAKQWLP
;
A
#
# COMPACT_ATOMS: atom_id res chain seq x y z
N MET A 1 -7.71 8.28 34.13
CA MET A 1 -7.29 9.47 34.90
C MET A 1 -6.71 10.51 33.94
N MET A 2 -7.43 11.61 33.69
CA MET A 2 -6.94 13.01 33.66
C MET A 2 -8.02 13.90 33.03
N ARG A 3 -8.34 14.99 33.74
CA ARG A 3 -9.28 16.05 33.34
C ARG A 3 -8.59 16.99 32.36
N LEU A 4 -9.32 17.44 31.34
CA LEU A 4 -9.14 18.78 30.76
C LEU A 4 -10.50 19.36 30.42
N ALA A 5 -10.86 20.40 31.17
CA ALA A 5 -12.04 21.22 30.96
C ALA A 5 -11.72 22.28 29.91
N VAL A 6 -12.56 22.39 28.89
CA VAL A 6 -12.66 23.61 28.07
C VAL A 6 -14.14 23.99 28.00
N ARG A 7 -14.47 25.08 28.69
CA ARG A 7 -15.72 25.83 28.52
C ARG A 7 -15.57 26.71 27.27
N LEU A 8 -16.54 26.69 26.37
CA LEU A 8 -16.93 27.85 25.55
C LEU A 8 -18.46 27.79 25.25
N LYS A 9 -19.07 28.98 25.25
CA LYS A 9 -20.50 29.34 25.34
C LYS A 9 -21.38 28.95 24.14
N PRO A 10 -22.73 29.00 24.28
CA PRO A 10 -23.66 28.69 23.19
C PRO A 10 -23.81 29.88 22.22
N MET A 11 -23.98 29.57 20.93
CA MET A 11 -24.49 30.51 19.94
C MET A 11 -25.80 29.97 19.33
N THR A 12 -26.75 30.89 19.26
CA THR A 12 -28.15 30.79 18.84
C THR A 12 -28.34 30.71 17.32
N ASN A 13 -29.50 30.13 16.95
CA ASN A 13 -30.34 30.40 15.76
C ASN A 13 -29.87 30.00 14.36
N SER A 14 -30.63 29.09 13.74
CA SER A 14 -31.36 29.31 12.47
C SER A 14 -32.30 28.11 12.22
N PHE A 15 -33.62 28.31 12.27
CA PHE A 15 -34.50 28.67 11.15
C PHE A 15 -34.59 27.60 10.05
N TRP A 16 -35.67 26.82 10.06
CA TRP A 16 -36.39 26.36 8.87
C TRP A 16 -37.89 26.28 9.20
N GLU A 17 -38.60 27.38 8.95
CA GLU A 17 -40.01 27.34 8.57
C GLU A 17 -40.09 26.82 7.13
N TRP A 18 -41.10 26.00 6.83
CA TRP A 18 -41.61 25.95 5.46
C TRP A 18 -43.14 25.98 5.46
N LYS A 19 -43.65 27.11 4.97
CA LYS A 19 -45.05 27.39 4.66
C LYS A 19 -45.39 26.85 3.27
N ALA A 20 -46.66 26.54 3.12
CA ALA A 20 -47.33 26.03 1.93
C ALA A 20 -47.12 26.87 0.65
N SER A 21 -47.20 26.19 -0.49
CA SER A 21 -47.59 26.79 -1.76
C SER A 21 -48.59 25.87 -2.47
N GLU A 22 -49.82 26.37 -2.61
CA GLU A 22 -50.83 25.87 -3.53
C GLU A 22 -50.37 26.05 -4.97
N THR A 23 -50.56 25.03 -5.81
CA THR A 23 -50.96 25.22 -7.21
C THR A 23 -51.87 24.06 -7.63
N GLY A 24 -53.10 24.40 -8.00
CA GLY A 24 -54.09 23.43 -8.46
C GLY A 24 -53.83 22.98 -9.90
N ARG A 25 -54.24 21.74 -10.20
CA ARG A 25 -54.78 21.35 -11.51
C ARG A 25 -55.81 20.25 -11.32
N LYS A 26 -57.03 20.55 -11.78
CA LYS A 26 -58.16 19.64 -11.91
C LYS A 26 -57.89 18.62 -13.04
N SER A 27 -58.29 17.37 -12.82
CA SER A 27 -59.11 16.64 -13.80
C SER A 27 -59.87 15.51 -13.07
N ALA A 28 -61.14 15.37 -13.46
CA ALA A 28 -62.10 14.41 -12.94
C ALA A 28 -62.43 13.38 -14.04
N ALA A 29 -62.60 12.11 -13.64
CA ALA A 29 -63.41 11.04 -14.25
C ALA A 29 -62.91 9.69 -13.66
N GLY A 30 -63.70 8.73 -13.20
CA GLY A 30 -65.14 8.59 -13.07
C GLY A 30 -65.45 7.25 -12.38
N PHE A 31 -66.48 7.27 -11.53
CA PHE A 31 -67.59 6.30 -11.44
C PHE A 31 -67.35 4.78 -11.22
N VAL A 32 -67.90 4.32 -10.09
CA VAL A 32 -68.75 3.11 -9.85
C VAL A 32 -68.18 1.99 -8.98
N GLY A 33 -68.66 1.99 -7.73
CA GLY A 33 -69.60 0.96 -7.25
C GLY A 33 -69.01 -0.33 -6.68
N ALA A 34 -69.11 -0.48 -5.35
CA ALA A 34 -70.16 -1.28 -4.73
C ALA A 34 -69.89 -1.44 -3.23
N ARG A 35 -70.66 -0.74 -2.40
CA ARG A 35 -70.92 -1.18 -1.03
C ARG A 35 -71.82 -2.42 -1.10
N ARG A 36 -71.40 -3.52 -0.49
CA ARG A 36 -72.32 -4.55 0.02
C ARG A 36 -72.03 -4.75 1.50
N SER A 37 -72.89 -4.16 2.31
CA SER A 37 -73.14 -4.56 3.70
C SER A 37 -74.04 -5.79 3.70
N LEU A 38 -73.64 -6.84 4.41
CA LEU A 38 -74.55 -7.86 4.93
C LEU A 38 -74.16 -8.10 6.39
N ALA A 39 -75.04 -7.65 7.28
CA ALA A 39 -74.99 -7.94 8.70
C ALA A 39 -75.61 -9.32 8.96
N THR A 40 -74.99 -10.11 9.84
CA THR A 40 -75.56 -10.58 11.12
C THR A 40 -74.83 -11.85 11.59
N SER A 41 -74.11 -11.74 12.71
CA SER A 41 -74.31 -12.54 13.93
C SER A 41 -73.12 -12.35 14.88
N ASN A 42 -73.44 -11.97 16.12
CA ASN A 42 -72.56 -11.78 17.28
C ASN A 42 -71.13 -12.35 17.23
N GLY A 43 -70.16 -11.44 17.31
CA GLY A 43 -68.76 -11.71 17.64
C GLY A 43 -67.96 -10.43 17.45
N TYR A 44 -67.40 -9.87 18.54
CA TYR A 44 -66.49 -8.73 18.51
C TYR A 44 -65.36 -8.98 17.49
N TRP A 45 -65.37 -8.25 16.36
CA TRP A 45 -64.28 -8.27 15.38
C TRP A 45 -63.49 -6.95 15.51
N PRO A 46 -62.16 -6.96 15.74
CA PRO A 46 -61.41 -5.73 15.89
C PRO A 46 -61.21 -5.06 14.52
N ILE A 47 -61.67 -3.81 14.41
CA ILE A 47 -61.51 -2.93 13.24
C ILE A 47 -60.03 -2.56 12.99
N ALA A 48 -59.12 -2.88 13.92
CA ALA A 48 -57.68 -2.60 13.81
C ALA A 48 -56.95 -3.38 12.69
N ARG A 49 -57.36 -4.61 12.34
CA ARG A 49 -56.71 -5.42 11.29
C ARG A 49 -56.83 -4.86 9.86
N PRO A 50 -58.01 -4.43 9.37
CA PRO A 50 -58.11 -3.87 8.01
C PRO A 50 -57.28 -2.59 7.84
N MET A 51 -57.15 -1.78 8.89
CA MET A 51 -56.37 -0.54 8.85
C MET A 51 -54.85 -0.79 8.85
N GLN A 52 -54.38 -1.84 9.53
CA GLN A 52 -52.98 -2.30 9.45
C GLN A 52 -52.61 -2.76 8.04
N ASP A 53 -53.49 -3.51 7.38
CA ASP A 53 -53.29 -3.99 6.01
C ASP A 53 -53.31 -2.82 5.01
N GLU A 54 -54.14 -1.80 5.22
CA GLU A 54 -54.14 -0.56 4.41
C GLU A 54 -52.86 0.26 4.59
N ILE A 55 -52.34 0.38 5.82
CA ILE A 55 -51.04 1.03 6.08
C ILE A 55 -49.91 0.25 5.39
N LEU A 56 -49.90 -1.09 5.51
CA LEU A 56 -48.90 -1.93 4.85
C LEU A 56 -48.98 -1.82 3.32
N ASN A 57 -50.19 -1.81 2.75
CA ASN A 57 -50.39 -1.63 1.31
C ASN A 57 -49.88 -0.26 0.83
N ALA A 58 -50.15 0.81 1.58
CA ALA A 58 -49.61 2.14 1.27
C ALA A 58 -48.08 2.18 1.33
N LEU A 59 -47.47 1.51 2.31
CA LEU A 59 -46.02 1.39 2.44
C LEU A 59 -45.40 0.54 1.33
N HIS A 60 -46.08 -0.53 0.89
CA HIS A 60 -45.67 -1.35 -0.26
C HIS A 60 -45.70 -0.58 -1.58
N LEU A 61 -46.64 0.36 -1.73
CA LEU A 61 -46.76 1.24 -2.88
C LEU A 61 -45.82 2.46 -2.83
N GLY A 62 -45.09 2.67 -1.73
CA GLY A 62 -44.21 3.82 -1.52
C GLY A 62 -44.93 5.12 -1.14
N GLU A 63 -46.24 5.06 -0.85
CA GLU A 63 -47.08 6.21 -0.51
C GLU A 63 -46.94 6.57 0.99
N ARG A 64 -45.78 7.11 1.37
CA ARG A 64 -45.45 7.47 2.76
C ARG A 64 -46.46 8.43 3.40
N SER A 65 -46.85 9.50 2.70
CA SER A 65 -47.77 10.52 3.22
C SER A 65 -49.15 9.94 3.56
N ARG A 66 -49.63 9.02 2.73
CA ARG A 66 -50.87 8.28 2.96
C ARG A 66 -50.75 7.34 4.15
N ALA A 67 -49.63 6.62 4.28
CA ALA A 67 -49.37 5.76 5.43
C ALA A 67 -49.32 6.56 6.75
N SER A 68 -48.69 7.74 6.77
CA SER A 68 -48.67 8.64 7.94
C SER A 68 -50.06 9.20 8.29
N HIS A 69 -50.90 9.47 7.28
CA HIS A 69 -52.29 9.89 7.49
C HIS A 69 -53.11 8.77 8.14
N LEU A 70 -53.05 7.56 7.58
CA LEU A 70 -53.73 6.37 8.09
C LEU A 70 -53.26 6.01 9.51
N LEU A 71 -51.96 6.17 9.80
CA LEU A 71 -51.40 6.00 11.15
C LEU A 71 -51.94 7.05 12.14
N SER A 72 -52.11 8.29 11.69
CA SER A 72 -52.69 9.38 12.51
C SER A 72 -54.18 9.17 12.78
N GLU A 73 -54.92 8.63 11.80
CA GLU A 73 -56.31 8.22 11.97
C GLU A 73 -56.45 7.07 12.96
N LEU A 74 -55.53 6.10 12.92
CA LEU A 74 -55.46 4.99 13.89
C LEU A 74 -55.32 5.49 15.33
N GLY A 75 -54.60 6.60 15.52
CA GLY A 75 -54.44 7.25 16.81
C GLY A 75 -55.63 8.11 17.26
N ARG A 76 -56.56 8.49 16.37
CA ARG A 76 -57.73 9.33 16.71
C ARG A 76 -58.95 8.52 17.10
N GLU A 77 -59.11 7.31 16.56
CA GLU A 77 -60.17 6.41 16.96
C GLU A 77 -59.98 6.02 18.43
N GLY A 78 -61.01 6.18 19.27
CA GLY A 78 -60.94 5.97 20.73
C GLY A 78 -60.76 4.51 21.18
N GLN A 79 -60.10 3.67 20.38
CA GLN A 79 -59.81 2.27 20.70
C GLN A 79 -58.53 2.14 21.52
N ALA A 80 -58.51 1.20 22.47
CA ALA A 80 -57.30 0.83 23.20
C ALA A 80 -56.33 0.10 22.26
N LEU A 81 -55.34 0.84 21.74
CA LEU A 81 -54.30 0.30 20.87
C LEU A 81 -53.40 -0.65 21.66
N GLN A 82 -53.11 -1.82 21.11
CA GLN A 82 -52.17 -2.77 21.72
C GLN A 82 -50.87 -2.84 20.91
N ALA A 83 -49.79 -3.28 21.57
CA ALA A 83 -48.51 -3.50 20.89
C ALA A 83 -48.61 -4.45 19.69
N ALA A 84 -49.55 -5.40 19.71
CA ALA A 84 -49.80 -6.33 18.62
C ALA A 84 -50.17 -5.62 17.31
N ASP A 85 -50.82 -4.46 17.38
CA ASP A 85 -51.30 -3.72 16.22
C ASP A 85 -50.18 -3.07 15.41
N PHE A 86 -49.00 -2.91 16.00
CA PHE A 86 -47.83 -2.31 15.37
C PHE A 86 -46.79 -3.33 14.89
N ILE A 87 -46.90 -4.61 15.29
CA ILE A 87 -45.87 -5.62 14.99
C ILE A 87 -45.69 -5.84 13.49
N SER A 88 -46.79 -5.97 12.73
CA SER A 88 -46.74 -6.22 11.29
C SER A 88 -46.11 -5.06 10.52
N ILE A 89 -46.45 -3.82 10.90
CA ILE A 89 -45.92 -2.58 10.33
C ILE A 89 -44.43 -2.43 10.68
N LEU A 90 -44.03 -2.66 11.94
CA LEU A 90 -42.62 -2.62 12.36
C LEU A 90 -41.78 -3.75 11.73
N GLN A 91 -42.37 -4.91 11.47
CA GLN A 91 -41.72 -5.99 10.72
C GLN A 91 -41.42 -5.58 9.28
N TYR A 92 -42.34 -4.87 8.62
CA TYR A 92 -42.09 -4.30 7.30
C TYR A 92 -40.94 -3.28 7.35
N CYS A 93 -40.99 -2.34 8.31
CA CYS A 93 -39.94 -1.32 8.47
C CYS A 93 -38.56 -1.92 8.81
N ALA A 94 -38.51 -3.05 9.52
CA ALA A 94 -37.26 -3.77 9.79
C ALA A 94 -36.68 -4.49 8.55
N ARG A 95 -37.49 -4.73 7.51
CA ARG A 95 -37.06 -5.27 6.21
C ARG A 95 -36.64 -4.16 5.26
N THR A 96 -37.50 -3.15 5.09
CA THR A 96 -37.27 -1.93 4.29
C THR A 96 -37.16 -0.74 5.24
N PRO A 97 -35.94 -0.28 5.57
CA PRO A 97 -35.73 0.72 6.61
C PRO A 97 -36.32 2.09 6.23
N ASP A 98 -37.41 2.48 6.90
CA ASP A 98 -37.93 3.85 6.94
C ASP A 98 -37.84 4.39 8.39
N PRO A 99 -36.73 5.06 8.75
CA PRO A 99 -36.48 5.50 10.13
C PRO A 99 -37.46 6.56 10.59
N LEU A 100 -37.87 7.46 9.70
CA LEU A 100 -38.76 8.57 10.04
C LEU A 100 -40.18 8.05 10.33
N PHE A 101 -40.68 7.09 9.54
CA PHE A 101 -41.99 6.47 9.79
C PHE A 101 -41.97 5.62 11.07
N VAL A 102 -40.86 4.95 11.37
CA VAL A 102 -40.66 4.24 12.64
C VAL A 102 -40.67 5.21 13.83
N MET A 103 -40.11 6.41 13.69
CA MET A 103 -40.17 7.45 14.74
C MET A 103 -41.59 8.02 14.91
N GLU A 104 -42.38 8.14 13.83
CA GLU A 104 -43.81 8.51 13.90
C GLU A 104 -44.61 7.46 14.70
N ILE A 105 -44.39 6.17 14.42
CA ILE A 105 -45.00 5.06 15.18
C ILE A 105 -44.57 5.12 16.65
N TRP A 106 -43.28 5.28 16.92
CA TRP A 106 -42.75 5.34 18.28
C TRP A 106 -43.36 6.50 19.09
N LYS A 107 -43.52 7.67 18.47
CA LYS A 107 -44.15 8.83 19.09
C LYS A 107 -45.63 8.56 19.42
N LEU A 108 -46.37 7.97 18.48
CA LEU A 108 -47.78 7.63 18.68
C LEU A 108 -47.96 6.60 19.80
N MET A 109 -47.10 5.59 19.87
CA MET A 109 -47.12 4.59 20.96
C MET A 109 -46.86 5.24 22.33
N LYS A 110 -45.98 6.24 22.40
CA LYS A 110 -45.70 6.99 23.63
C LYS A 110 -46.83 7.94 24.03
N GLU A 111 -47.47 8.61 23.07
CA GLU A 111 -48.59 9.52 23.31
C GLU A 111 -49.85 8.78 23.81
N LYS A 112 -49.99 7.49 23.48
CA LYS A 112 -51.14 6.64 23.83
C LYS A 112 -50.89 5.67 24.98
N ASP A 113 -49.71 5.77 25.62
CA ASP A 113 -49.28 4.92 26.74
C ASP A 113 -49.46 3.41 26.48
N VAL A 114 -49.09 2.97 25.27
CA VAL A 114 -49.22 1.56 24.87
C VAL A 114 -48.09 0.75 25.53
N GLU A 115 -48.45 -0.27 26.32
CA GLU A 115 -47.48 -1.20 26.90
C GLU A 115 -46.62 -1.86 25.81
N LEU A 116 -45.33 -1.54 25.79
CA LEU A 116 -44.40 -2.02 24.78
C LEU A 116 -44.15 -3.52 24.95
N ASN A 117 -44.31 -4.31 23.90
CA ASN A 117 -43.82 -5.68 23.88
C ASN A 117 -42.33 -5.71 23.50
N GLY A 118 -41.53 -6.60 24.10
CA GLY A 118 -40.12 -6.79 23.73
C GLY A 118 -39.89 -7.05 22.23
N LYS A 119 -40.88 -7.63 21.53
CA LYS A 119 -40.86 -7.77 20.05
C LYS A 119 -40.95 -6.43 19.31
N CYS A 120 -41.84 -5.53 19.74
CA CYS A 120 -41.96 -4.20 19.14
C CYS A 120 -40.68 -3.40 19.37
N TYR A 121 -40.15 -3.46 20.58
CA TYR A 121 -38.88 -2.83 20.95
C TYR A 121 -37.70 -3.30 20.06
N PHE A 122 -37.55 -4.62 19.87
CA PHE A 122 -36.54 -5.19 18.98
C PHE A 122 -36.69 -4.72 17.52
N LEU A 123 -37.91 -4.71 16.98
CA LEU A 123 -38.16 -4.35 15.58
C LEU A 123 -37.90 -2.86 15.31
N THR A 124 -38.30 -1.98 16.23
CA THR A 124 -38.02 -0.54 16.16
C THR A 124 -36.52 -0.27 16.11
N ILE A 125 -35.76 -0.84 17.07
CA ILE A 125 -34.31 -0.65 17.12
C ILE A 125 -33.64 -1.23 15.86
N ARG A 126 -34.06 -2.42 15.41
CA ARG A 126 -33.54 -3.05 14.18
C ARG A 126 -33.78 -2.17 12.94
N ALA A 127 -34.94 -1.54 12.81
CA ALA A 127 -35.24 -0.66 11.69
C ALA A 127 -34.37 0.61 11.70
N LEU A 128 -34.23 1.26 12.86
CA LEU A 128 -33.37 2.44 13.02
C LEU A 128 -31.89 2.14 12.78
N CYS A 129 -31.41 1.01 13.32
CA CYS A 129 -30.03 0.53 13.13
C CYS A 129 -29.71 0.31 11.65
N LYS A 130 -30.60 -0.36 10.90
CA LYS A 130 -30.43 -0.57 9.45
C LYS A 130 -30.47 0.73 8.64
N ALA A 131 -31.18 1.73 9.13
CA ALA A 131 -31.28 3.04 8.50
C ALA A 131 -30.10 3.98 8.85
N GLY A 132 -29.24 3.61 9.81
CA GLY A 132 -28.10 4.44 10.25
C GLY A 132 -28.42 5.46 11.34
N TYR A 133 -29.63 5.45 11.92
CA TYR A 133 -30.08 6.39 12.97
C TYR A 133 -29.67 5.88 14.36
N LEU A 134 -28.37 5.84 14.61
CA LEU A 134 -27.79 5.26 15.84
C LEU A 134 -28.16 6.07 17.08
N LYS A 135 -28.09 7.40 17.04
CA LYS A 135 -28.36 8.26 18.21
C LYS A 135 -29.78 8.09 18.73
N GLU A 136 -30.74 8.03 17.82
CA GLU A 136 -32.15 7.78 18.11
C GLU A 136 -32.36 6.37 18.68
N ALA A 137 -31.64 5.38 18.14
CA ALA A 137 -31.68 4.01 18.66
C ALA A 137 -31.10 3.90 20.08
N PHE A 138 -29.99 4.60 20.39
CA PHE A 138 -29.44 4.68 21.75
C PHE A 138 -30.34 5.48 22.71
N ASN A 139 -31.01 6.54 22.23
CA ASN A 139 -32.01 7.26 23.02
C ASN A 139 -33.20 6.36 23.38
N ILE A 140 -33.68 5.54 22.45
CA ILE A 140 -34.73 4.55 22.73
C ILE A 140 -34.22 3.47 23.70
N LEU A 141 -32.92 3.19 23.71
CA LEU A 141 -32.30 2.26 24.63
C LEU A 141 -32.07 2.83 26.03
N SER A 142 -31.82 4.14 26.14
CA SER A 142 -31.57 4.84 27.41
C SER A 142 -32.84 5.33 28.10
N VAL A 143 -33.96 5.48 27.38
CA VAL A 143 -35.28 5.71 27.98
C VAL A 143 -35.65 4.46 28.79
N ARG A 144 -35.26 4.48 30.07
CA ARG A 144 -35.77 3.56 31.09
C ARG A 144 -37.28 3.76 31.16
N THR A 145 -38.06 2.81 30.68
CA THR A 145 -39.45 2.71 31.09
C THR A 145 -39.45 2.25 32.55
N GLU A 146 -39.56 3.20 33.46
CA GLU A 146 -39.60 3.00 34.91
C GLU A 146 -40.70 2.03 35.37
N ASN A 147 -41.59 1.60 34.47
CA ASN A 147 -42.77 0.77 34.75
C ASN A 147 -42.86 -0.55 33.94
N SER A 148 -41.80 -1.01 33.26
CA SER A 148 -41.86 -2.30 32.52
C SER A 148 -40.60 -3.15 32.74
N ASP A 149 -40.77 -4.38 33.23
CA ASP A 149 -39.74 -5.42 33.46
C ASP A 149 -39.04 -5.94 32.18
N ILE A 150 -38.99 -5.15 31.09
CA ILE A 150 -38.51 -5.59 29.78
C ILE A 150 -37.04 -5.26 29.65
N TYR A 151 -36.20 -6.24 29.99
CA TYR A 151 -34.77 -6.16 29.77
C TYR A 151 -34.42 -6.30 28.27
N PRO A 152 -33.56 -5.42 27.72
CA PRO A 152 -33.13 -5.52 26.33
C PRO A 152 -32.43 -6.85 26.09
N THR A 153 -32.99 -7.64 25.17
CA THR A 153 -32.47 -8.97 24.84
C THR A 153 -31.17 -8.86 24.03
N LEU A 154 -30.28 -9.86 24.12
CA LEU A 154 -29.02 -9.93 23.36
C LEU A 154 -29.14 -9.62 21.85
N PRO A 155 -30.21 -10.03 21.13
CA PRO A 155 -30.42 -9.64 19.73
C PRO A 155 -30.51 -8.13 19.47
N VAL A 156 -30.99 -7.33 20.44
CA VAL A 156 -31.06 -5.87 20.33
C VAL A 156 -29.66 -5.26 20.28
N TYR A 157 -28.81 -5.66 21.24
CA TYR A 157 -27.41 -5.22 21.29
C TYR A 157 -26.61 -5.68 20.06
N ASN A 158 -26.83 -6.90 19.58
CA ASN A 158 -26.17 -7.39 18.37
C ASN A 158 -26.54 -6.56 17.13
N ASN A 159 -27.79 -6.09 16.98
CA ASN A 159 -28.17 -5.20 15.87
C ASN A 159 -27.50 -3.82 16.00
N LEU A 160 -27.39 -3.27 17.21
CA LEU A 160 -26.70 -2.00 17.47
C LEU A 160 -25.22 -2.10 17.14
N LEU A 161 -24.54 -3.14 17.62
CA LEU A 161 -23.13 -3.40 17.29
C LEU A 161 -22.94 -3.62 15.79
N GLU A 162 -23.85 -4.32 15.12
CA GLU A 162 -23.80 -4.50 13.66
C GLU A 162 -23.90 -3.16 12.92
N ALA A 163 -24.82 -2.28 13.33
CA ALA A 163 -24.94 -0.95 12.74
C ALA A 163 -23.73 -0.06 13.05
N CYS A 164 -23.14 -0.16 14.25
CA CYS A 164 -21.91 0.56 14.58
C CYS A 164 -20.73 0.12 13.70
N VAL A 165 -20.60 -1.17 13.41
CA VAL A 165 -19.60 -1.72 12.48
C VAL A 165 -19.82 -1.20 11.06
N GLN A 166 -21.07 -1.19 10.58
CA GLN A 166 -21.39 -0.72 9.22
C GLN A 166 -21.11 0.77 9.04
N MET A 167 -21.42 1.58 10.05
CA MET A 167 -21.24 3.03 10.04
C MET A 167 -19.85 3.49 10.52
N ASN A 168 -18.96 2.55 10.87
CA ASN A 168 -17.64 2.81 11.45
C ASN A 168 -17.65 3.78 12.65
N SER A 169 -18.67 3.69 13.51
CA SER A 169 -18.81 4.56 14.68
C SER A 169 -18.28 3.88 15.94
N LEU A 170 -17.02 4.19 16.27
CA LEU A 170 -16.32 3.53 17.38
C LEU A 170 -16.81 3.97 18.76
N ASP A 171 -17.29 5.21 18.90
CA ASP A 171 -17.75 5.77 20.18
C ASP A 171 -19.06 5.11 20.64
N HIS A 172 -20.03 5.02 19.73
CA HIS A 172 -21.30 4.33 19.97
C HIS A 172 -21.10 2.82 20.18
N ALA A 173 -20.08 2.22 19.54
CA ALA A 173 -19.73 0.82 19.81
C ALA A 173 -19.24 0.62 21.25
N SER A 174 -18.38 1.51 21.77
CA SER A 174 -17.96 1.44 23.19
C SER A 174 -19.10 1.68 24.17
N GLU A 175 -20.00 2.62 23.86
CA GLU A 175 -21.19 2.87 24.68
C GLU A 175 -22.10 1.63 24.72
N CYS A 176 -22.28 0.95 23.59
CA CYS A 176 -23.04 -0.31 23.52
C CYS A 176 -22.44 -1.40 24.41
N LEU A 177 -21.11 -1.57 24.39
CA LEU A 177 -20.43 -2.58 25.20
C LEU A 177 -20.50 -2.27 26.69
N HIS A 178 -20.34 -1.01 27.07
CA HIS A 178 -20.50 -0.57 28.46
C HIS A 178 -21.93 -0.82 28.96
N LEU A 179 -22.94 -0.56 28.13
CA LEU A 179 -24.34 -0.86 28.47
C LEU A 179 -24.61 -2.36 28.58
N MET A 180 -23.99 -3.20 27.74
CA MET A 180 -24.08 -4.67 27.87
C MET A 180 -23.47 -5.17 29.18
N GLU A 181 -22.32 -4.62 29.58
CA GLU A 181 -21.65 -4.96 30.84
C GLU A 181 -22.47 -4.53 32.07
N GLN A 182 -23.01 -3.31 32.05
CA GLN A 182 -23.87 -2.80 33.13
C GLN A 182 -25.14 -3.64 33.33
N GLN A 183 -25.69 -4.18 32.25
CA GLN A 183 -26.91 -5.01 32.27
C GLN A 183 -26.62 -6.50 32.45
N GLY A 184 -25.34 -6.91 32.56
CA GLY A 184 -24.96 -8.31 32.73
C GLY A 184 -25.35 -9.22 31.56
N VAL A 185 -25.46 -8.69 30.34
CA VAL A 185 -25.92 -9.47 29.18
C VAL A 185 -24.77 -10.32 28.62
N GLY A 186 -24.95 -11.64 28.63
CA GLY A 186 -23.95 -12.59 28.12
C GLY A 186 -23.66 -12.44 26.63
N LYS A 187 -22.44 -12.81 26.20
CA LYS A 187 -21.96 -12.74 24.81
C LYS A 187 -22.14 -14.08 24.09
N ASN A 188 -22.64 -14.06 22.85
CA ASN A 188 -22.73 -15.26 21.98
C ASN A 188 -21.77 -15.19 20.78
N SER A 189 -21.69 -16.25 19.96
CA SER A 189 -20.81 -16.31 18.77
C SER A 189 -21.04 -15.18 17.76
N ILE A 190 -22.24 -14.58 17.73
CA ILE A 190 -22.54 -13.41 16.88
C ILE A 190 -21.92 -12.15 17.50
N THR A 191 -22.09 -11.94 18.80
CA THR A 191 -21.49 -10.82 19.54
C THR A 191 -19.97 -10.84 19.41
N TYR A 192 -19.32 -11.98 19.64
CA TYR A 192 -17.88 -12.13 19.48
C TYR A 192 -17.40 -11.85 18.06
N PHE A 193 -18.15 -12.26 17.04
CA PHE A 193 -17.80 -11.92 15.66
C PHE A 193 -17.91 -10.42 15.36
N LEU A 194 -18.91 -9.73 15.91
CA LEU A 194 -19.04 -8.28 15.79
C LEU A 194 -17.89 -7.55 16.50
N LEU A 195 -17.50 -8.04 17.68
CA LEU A 195 -16.32 -7.56 18.40
C LEU A 195 -15.03 -7.75 17.59
N LEU A 196 -14.84 -8.90 16.95
CA LEU A 196 -13.70 -9.14 16.06
C LEU A 196 -13.68 -8.16 14.87
N LYS A 197 -14.84 -7.88 14.26
CA LYS A 197 -14.93 -6.87 13.19
C LYS A 197 -14.54 -5.47 13.69
N LEU A 198 -15.02 -5.08 14.88
CA LEU A 198 -14.65 -3.80 15.50
C LEU A 198 -13.15 -3.72 15.78
N ALA A 199 -12.54 -4.79 16.30
CA ALA A 199 -11.11 -4.85 16.57
C ALA A 199 -10.28 -4.74 15.29
N VAL A 200 -10.71 -5.40 14.20
CA VAL A 200 -10.05 -5.26 12.88
C VAL A 200 -10.18 -3.85 12.32
N LEU A 201 -11.34 -3.19 12.47
CA LEU A 201 -11.53 -1.78 12.08
C LEU A 201 -10.63 -0.83 12.88
N ARG A 202 -10.41 -1.11 14.17
CA ARG A 202 -9.50 -0.37 15.06
C ARG A 202 -8.03 -0.70 14.85
N GLN A 203 -7.70 -1.72 14.05
CA GLN A 203 -6.35 -2.30 13.91
C GLN A 203 -5.74 -2.77 15.25
N ASP A 204 -6.56 -3.22 16.20
CA ASP A 204 -6.13 -3.62 17.53
C ASP A 204 -5.96 -5.14 17.65
N LEU A 205 -4.70 -5.59 17.61
CA LEU A 205 -4.34 -7.00 17.75
C LEU A 205 -4.51 -7.53 19.18
N SER A 206 -4.33 -6.67 20.18
CA SER A 206 -4.43 -7.08 21.60
C SER A 206 -5.87 -7.46 21.95
N ALA A 207 -6.85 -6.65 21.49
CA ALA A 207 -8.26 -6.92 21.66
C ALA A 207 -8.68 -8.26 21.03
N VAL A 208 -8.14 -8.62 19.86
CA VAL A 208 -8.44 -9.92 19.21
C VAL A 208 -7.94 -11.10 20.04
N HIS A 209 -6.77 -10.99 20.66
CA HIS A 209 -6.23 -12.04 21.54
C HIS A 209 -7.04 -12.19 22.83
N GLU A 210 -7.47 -11.08 23.43
CA GLU A 210 -8.34 -11.12 24.61
C GLU A 210 -9.70 -11.74 24.27
N ILE A 211 -10.29 -11.38 23.12
CA ILE A 211 -11.52 -12.01 22.62
C ILE A 211 -11.33 -13.51 22.39
N TRP A 212 -10.19 -13.94 21.84
CA TRP A 212 -9.88 -15.35 21.61
C TRP A 212 -9.78 -16.13 22.93
N LYS A 213 -9.10 -15.59 23.94
CA LYS A 213 -9.00 -16.20 25.28
C LYS A 213 -10.38 -16.29 25.95
N GLU A 214 -11.13 -15.19 25.94
CA GLU A 214 -12.48 -15.15 26.51
C GLU A 214 -13.40 -16.18 25.83
N TYR A 215 -13.31 -16.28 24.49
CA TYR A 215 -14.11 -17.22 23.72
C TYR A 215 -13.79 -18.68 24.06
N ILE A 216 -12.51 -19.05 24.11
CA ILE A 216 -12.10 -20.43 24.44
C ILE A 216 -12.55 -20.84 25.84
N ASN A 217 -12.53 -19.90 26.78
CA ASN A 217 -12.94 -20.18 28.16
C ASN A 217 -14.46 -20.35 28.30
N CYS A 218 -15.25 -19.67 27.46
CA CYS A 218 -16.71 -19.63 27.61
C CYS A 218 -17.46 -20.56 26.64
N HIS A 219 -16.88 -20.88 25.47
CA HIS A 219 -17.57 -21.50 24.35
C HIS A 219 -16.73 -22.60 23.67
N THR A 220 -17.40 -23.60 23.10
CA THR A 220 -16.74 -24.62 22.29
C THR A 220 -16.35 -24.07 20.92
N LEU A 221 -15.08 -24.23 20.53
CA LEU A 221 -14.61 -23.84 19.20
C LEU A 221 -15.31 -24.68 18.11
N GLY A 222 -15.94 -24.00 17.15
CA GLY A 222 -16.49 -24.56 15.92
C GLY A 222 -15.71 -24.14 14.67
N ILE A 223 -15.82 -24.89 13.57
CA ILE A 223 -15.09 -24.60 12.31
C ILE A 223 -15.40 -23.19 11.77
N ILE A 224 -16.65 -22.73 11.89
CA ILE A 224 -17.06 -21.39 11.46
C ILE A 224 -16.45 -20.30 12.35
N THR A 225 -16.33 -20.56 13.64
CA THR A 225 -15.73 -19.62 14.60
C THR A 225 -14.23 -19.49 14.37
N LEU A 226 -13.52 -20.62 14.19
CA LEU A 226 -12.12 -20.64 13.82
C LEU A 226 -11.87 -19.87 12.52
N ARG A 227 -12.72 -20.05 11.50
CA ARG A 227 -12.62 -19.26 10.26
C ARG A 227 -12.70 -17.75 10.48
N LYS A 228 -13.60 -17.30 11.37
CA LYS A 228 -13.78 -15.87 11.71
C LYS A 228 -12.53 -15.32 12.41
N PHE A 229 -11.91 -16.10 13.30
CA PHE A 229 -10.66 -15.72 13.95
C PHE A 229 -9.46 -15.73 13.00
N ILE A 230 -9.33 -16.74 12.13
CA ILE A 230 -8.31 -16.73 11.07
C ILE A 230 -8.46 -15.47 10.20
N TRP A 231 -9.70 -15.09 9.86
CA TRP A 231 -9.96 -13.85 9.12
C TRP A 231 -9.50 -12.60 9.89
N SER A 232 -9.72 -12.51 11.20
CA SER A 232 -9.26 -11.36 11.98
C SER A 232 -7.75 -11.31 12.13
N PHE A 233 -7.11 -12.43 12.46
CA PHE A 233 -5.64 -12.51 12.59
C PHE A 233 -4.94 -12.19 11.27
N THR A 234 -5.44 -12.72 10.15
CA THR A 234 -4.89 -12.44 8.82
C THR A 234 -5.01 -10.96 8.43
N ARG A 235 -6.12 -10.29 8.77
CA ARG A 235 -6.27 -8.85 8.51
C ARG A 235 -5.32 -7.98 9.34
N LEU A 236 -4.98 -8.43 10.54
CA LEU A 236 -4.04 -7.78 11.45
C LEU A 236 -2.58 -8.25 11.28
N ARG A 237 -2.31 -9.11 10.29
CA ARG A 237 -0.97 -9.63 9.94
C ARG A 237 -0.30 -10.50 11.02
N ASP A 238 -1.08 -11.09 11.92
CA ASP A 238 -0.59 -12.10 12.86
C ASP A 238 -0.68 -13.48 12.21
N LEU A 239 0.48 -14.01 11.79
CA LEU A 239 0.56 -15.29 11.09
C LEU A 239 0.61 -16.48 12.04
N ASP A 240 1.25 -16.34 13.20
CA ASP A 240 1.48 -17.46 14.12
C ASP A 240 0.15 -17.92 14.72
N SER A 241 -0.64 -16.97 15.23
CA SER A 241 -1.98 -17.25 15.77
C SER A 241 -2.94 -17.76 14.69
N ALA A 242 -2.87 -17.20 13.48
CA ALA A 242 -3.69 -17.65 12.36
C ALA A 242 -3.34 -19.07 11.90
N TYR A 243 -2.06 -19.44 11.92
CA TYR A 243 -1.59 -20.78 11.59
C TYR A 243 -2.05 -21.80 12.64
N VAL A 244 -1.89 -21.49 13.93
CA VAL A 244 -2.37 -22.35 15.02
C VAL A 244 -3.88 -22.59 14.90
N ALA A 245 -4.67 -21.53 14.66
CA ALA A 245 -6.11 -21.65 14.45
C ALA A 245 -6.47 -22.48 13.21
N LEU A 246 -5.67 -22.40 12.13
CA LEU A 246 -5.83 -23.25 10.95
C LEU A 246 -5.55 -24.73 11.27
N GLN A 247 -4.49 -25.04 12.00
CA GLN A 247 -4.17 -26.43 12.37
C GLN A 247 -5.26 -27.04 13.26
N GLN A 248 -5.80 -26.27 14.21
CA GLN A 248 -6.97 -26.67 15.00
C GLN A 248 -8.18 -26.94 14.10
N MET A 249 -8.43 -26.08 13.12
CA MET A 249 -9.53 -26.25 12.17
C MET A 249 -9.38 -27.50 11.30
N ILE A 250 -8.15 -27.84 10.89
CA ILE A 250 -7.84 -29.07 10.14
C ILE A 250 -8.08 -30.31 11.02
N ALA A 251 -7.57 -30.31 12.25
CA ALA A 251 -7.79 -31.40 13.20
C ALA A 251 -9.28 -31.67 13.43
N MET A 252 -10.07 -30.60 13.58
CA MET A 252 -11.52 -30.70 13.72
C MET A 252 -12.23 -31.21 12.47
N ALA A 253 -11.74 -30.85 11.26
CA ALA A 253 -12.32 -31.31 10.01
C ALA A 253 -12.21 -32.85 9.84
N PHE A 254 -11.13 -33.46 10.35
CA PHE A 254 -10.96 -34.91 10.34
C PHE A 254 -11.80 -35.66 11.37
N GLN A 255 -12.22 -34.99 12.45
CA GLN A 255 -13.05 -35.60 13.50
C GLN A 255 -14.55 -35.72 13.13
N GLN A 256 -15.00 -35.12 12.01
CA GLN A 256 -16.35 -35.26 11.40
C GLN A 256 -17.59 -35.04 12.30
N LYS A 257 -17.47 -34.38 13.46
CA LYS A 257 -18.61 -34.19 14.39
C LYS A 257 -19.65 -33.13 13.97
N PHE A 258 -19.53 -32.48 12.81
CA PHE A 258 -20.28 -31.25 12.52
C PHE A 258 -21.09 -31.34 11.21
N ARG A 259 -22.39 -31.04 11.31
CA ARG A 259 -23.30 -30.87 10.16
C ARG A 259 -23.47 -29.36 9.90
N ILE A 260 -22.75 -28.83 8.92
CA ILE A 260 -22.90 -27.44 8.48
C ILE A 260 -24.07 -27.34 7.50
N THR A 261 -25.06 -26.50 7.80
CA THR A 261 -26.23 -26.24 6.94
C THR A 261 -26.25 -24.80 6.43
N LYS A 262 -27.01 -24.54 5.37
CA LYS A 262 -27.24 -23.18 4.82
C LYS A 262 -28.58 -22.65 5.30
N THR A 263 -28.64 -21.38 5.72
CA THR A 263 -29.91 -20.68 5.92
C THR A 263 -30.59 -20.38 4.58
N ALA A 264 -31.88 -19.98 4.61
CA ALA A 264 -32.60 -19.49 3.43
C ALA A 264 -31.93 -18.26 2.77
N GLU A 265 -31.09 -17.53 3.51
CA GLU A 265 -30.28 -16.40 3.03
C GLU A 265 -28.87 -16.82 2.55
N GLY A 266 -28.56 -18.12 2.48
CA GLY A 266 -27.29 -18.66 2.00
C GLY A 266 -26.11 -18.61 2.98
N ARG A 267 -26.33 -18.19 4.24
CA ARG A 267 -25.29 -18.15 5.28
C ARG A 267 -25.05 -19.55 5.84
N LEU A 268 -23.78 -19.94 5.99
CA LEU A 268 -23.42 -21.21 6.63
C LEU A 268 -23.53 -21.06 8.15
N PHE A 269 -24.16 -22.03 8.81
CA PHE A 269 -24.24 -22.11 10.26
C PHE A 269 -24.01 -23.54 10.74
N ASP A 270 -23.49 -23.67 11.95
CA ASP A 270 -23.31 -24.94 12.64
C ASP A 270 -24.62 -25.31 13.33
N LEU A 271 -24.97 -26.61 13.35
CA LEU A 271 -26.14 -27.12 14.07
C LEU A 271 -25.89 -27.31 15.56
N MET A 272 -24.63 -27.19 16.01
CA MET A 272 -24.29 -27.22 17.43
C MET A 272 -24.84 -25.97 18.13
N LEU A 273 -25.64 -26.19 19.18
CA LEU A 273 -26.15 -25.12 20.04
C LEU A 273 -24.98 -24.44 20.76
N ASP A 274 -24.94 -23.11 20.67
CA ASP A 274 -23.96 -22.22 21.31
C ASP A 274 -24.30 -22.14 22.82
N ILE A 275 -24.05 -23.22 23.56
CA ILE A 275 -24.34 -23.32 25.00
C ILE A 275 -23.11 -22.84 25.78
N PRO A 276 -23.21 -21.74 26.56
CA PRO A 276 -22.11 -21.30 27.41
C PRO A 276 -21.84 -22.37 28.47
N ILE A 277 -20.58 -22.77 28.61
CA ILE A 277 -20.16 -23.76 29.62
C ILE A 277 -20.18 -23.06 30.99
N PRO A 278 -20.88 -23.59 32.01
CA PRO A 278 -20.85 -23.01 33.35
C PRO A 278 -19.43 -23.10 33.92
N CYS A 279 -18.81 -21.96 34.20
CA CYS A 279 -17.49 -21.91 34.83
C CYS A 279 -17.59 -22.34 36.31
N HIS A 280 -17.41 -23.63 36.60
CA HIS A 280 -17.04 -24.09 37.93
C HIS A 280 -15.58 -24.53 37.93
N ASN A 281 -14.76 -23.69 38.56
CA ASN A 281 -13.35 -23.86 38.90
C ASN A 281 -12.39 -24.04 37.72
N GLU A 282 -11.22 -23.44 37.89
CA GLU A 282 -10.07 -23.49 36.99
C GLU A 282 -9.76 -24.93 36.55
N LEU A 283 -10.35 -25.37 35.44
CA LEU A 283 -9.81 -26.47 34.66
C LEU A 283 -8.61 -25.91 33.92
N THR A 284 -7.50 -25.93 34.66
CA THR A 284 -6.14 -25.75 34.19
C THR A 284 -5.95 -26.31 32.79
N LEU A 285 -5.27 -25.52 31.97
CA LEU A 285 -4.77 -25.78 30.64
C LEU A 285 -3.69 -26.90 30.63
N ASN A 286 -3.89 -28.01 31.33
CA ASN A 286 -2.89 -29.08 31.52
C ASN A 286 -3.15 -30.34 30.67
N GLY A 287 -4.30 -30.44 29.97
CA GLY A 287 -4.64 -31.63 29.17
C GLY A 287 -4.17 -31.62 27.71
N TYR A 288 -3.89 -30.45 27.14
CA TYR A 288 -3.50 -30.30 25.72
C TYR A 288 -2.19 -29.52 25.51
N ALA A 289 -1.54 -29.08 26.60
CA ALA A 289 -0.28 -28.33 26.56
C ALA A 289 0.99 -29.21 26.69
N ASN A 290 0.85 -30.52 26.94
CA ASN A 290 1.96 -31.46 26.93
C ASN A 290 1.72 -32.55 25.88
N ASN A 291 2.07 -32.21 24.63
CA ASN A 291 2.89 -33.06 23.76
C ASN A 291 3.26 -32.26 22.51
N ASN A 292 4.53 -31.80 22.51
CA ASN A 292 5.30 -31.28 21.38
C ASN A 292 4.80 -29.98 20.72
N CYS A 293 4.85 -28.89 21.49
CA CYS A 293 5.20 -27.58 20.91
C CYS A 293 6.66 -27.62 20.47
N THR A 294 6.94 -28.07 19.26
CA THR A 294 8.17 -27.62 18.58
C THR A 294 7.95 -26.17 18.20
N SER A 295 8.61 -25.27 18.93
CA SER A 295 8.97 -23.94 18.44
C SER A 295 9.33 -23.99 16.95
N ILE A 296 8.81 -23.05 16.16
CA ILE A 296 9.49 -22.69 14.91
C ILE A 296 10.93 -22.33 15.32
N PRO A 297 11.99 -22.95 14.76
CA PRO A 297 13.34 -22.69 15.22
C PRO A 297 13.72 -21.25 14.88
N SER A 298 13.86 -20.41 15.90
CA SER A 298 14.66 -19.19 15.82
C SER A 298 16.10 -19.60 15.54
N GLY A 299 16.70 -18.96 14.54
CA GLY A 299 17.97 -19.40 13.96
C GLY A 299 19.12 -19.43 14.96
N ALA A 300 19.74 -20.60 15.10
CA ALA A 300 21.19 -20.82 15.14
C ALA A 300 21.46 -22.30 15.46
N GLY A 301 22.00 -23.05 14.49
CA GLY A 301 22.68 -24.33 14.77
C GLY A 301 22.19 -25.55 13.98
N TYR A 302 22.78 -25.74 12.78
CA TYR A 302 23.09 -27.00 12.08
C TYR A 302 21.95 -28.03 11.84
N CYS A 303 21.77 -28.61 10.65
CA CYS A 303 22.78 -29.27 9.83
C CYS A 303 22.57 -29.06 8.32
N LYS A 304 23.71 -28.97 7.64
CA LYS A 304 23.89 -29.08 6.20
C LYS A 304 23.30 -30.40 5.70
N GLU A 305 22.10 -30.35 5.12
CA GLU A 305 21.78 -31.16 3.95
C GLU A 305 21.32 -30.20 2.87
N THR A 306 22.25 -29.91 1.96
CA THR A 306 21.98 -29.21 0.71
C THR A 306 21.02 -30.04 -0.14
N TYR A 307 19.72 -29.89 0.09
CA TYR A 307 18.75 -30.13 -0.98
C TYR A 307 18.86 -28.93 -1.93
N SER A 308 19.79 -29.05 -2.88
CA SER A 308 19.76 -28.23 -4.08
C SER A 308 18.41 -28.45 -4.75
N LEU A 309 17.52 -27.47 -4.62
CA LEU A 309 16.16 -27.45 -5.15
C LEU A 309 16.14 -27.20 -6.67
N LYS A 310 17.07 -27.82 -7.42
CA LYS A 310 17.16 -27.76 -8.89
C LYS A 310 16.07 -28.58 -9.61
N GLY A 311 14.97 -28.94 -8.94
CA GLY A 311 14.03 -29.95 -9.44
C GLY A 311 12.56 -29.72 -9.12
N PHE A 312 12.12 -28.49 -8.82
CA PHE A 312 10.69 -28.22 -8.60
C PHE A 312 9.95 -28.08 -9.94
N LYS A 313 9.77 -29.19 -10.67
CA LYS A 313 8.94 -29.21 -11.88
C LYS A 313 7.47 -29.23 -11.47
N PHE A 314 6.78 -28.11 -11.66
CA PHE A 314 5.33 -28.12 -11.84
C PHE A 314 5.03 -28.81 -13.17
N GLY A 315 4.79 -30.12 -13.12
CA GLY A 315 4.57 -30.95 -14.30
C GLY A 315 3.72 -32.16 -13.94
N MET A 316 2.75 -32.41 -14.82
CA MET A 316 1.76 -33.47 -14.89
C MET A 316 2.11 -34.82 -14.25
N GLU A 317 1.04 -35.49 -13.84
CA GLU A 317 0.94 -36.86 -13.31
C GLU A 317 1.06 -36.98 -11.80
N ALA A 318 -0.11 -37.12 -11.17
CA ALA A 318 -0.25 -37.91 -9.96
C ALA A 318 0.21 -39.35 -10.28
N LYS A 319 1.52 -39.60 -10.22
CA LYS A 319 2.01 -40.96 -10.03
C LYS A 319 1.55 -41.39 -8.65
N LYS A 320 0.62 -42.34 -8.64
CA LYS A 320 0.36 -43.22 -7.50
C LYS A 320 1.69 -43.86 -7.13
N ASN A 321 2.44 -43.24 -6.23
CA ASN A 321 3.50 -43.94 -5.52
C ASN A 321 2.81 -44.61 -4.33
N GLU A 322 2.56 -45.91 -4.52
CA GLU A 322 2.34 -46.85 -3.44
C GLU A 322 3.53 -46.74 -2.48
N VAL A 323 3.27 -46.19 -1.29
CA VAL A 323 4.08 -46.42 -0.10
C VAL A 323 3.12 -47.09 0.88
N ASP A 324 3.19 -48.41 0.89
CA ASP A 324 2.57 -49.26 1.90
C ASP A 324 3.05 -48.84 3.30
N GLY A 325 2.10 -48.71 4.22
CA GLY A 325 2.40 -48.62 5.66
C GLY A 325 1.80 -47.43 6.43
N LEU A 326 0.49 -47.17 6.30
CA LEU A 326 -0.47 -46.96 7.40
C LEU A 326 -1.80 -46.46 6.79
N SER A 327 -2.67 -47.41 6.47
CA SER A 327 -4.03 -47.14 6.02
C SER A 327 -4.92 -46.73 7.20
N SER A 328 -4.94 -45.44 7.55
CA SER A 328 -6.09 -44.84 8.23
C SER A 328 -7.04 -44.30 7.17
N SER A 329 -8.24 -44.90 7.09
CA SER A 329 -9.32 -44.59 6.15
C SER A 329 -9.53 -43.08 5.93
N LYS A 330 -9.07 -42.54 4.78
CA LYS A 330 -9.41 -41.18 4.34
C LYS A 330 -10.87 -41.15 3.88
N GLN A 331 -11.81 -41.04 4.80
CA GLN A 331 -13.20 -40.75 4.45
C GLN A 331 -13.32 -39.29 3.97
N PRO A 332 -14.13 -39.00 2.93
CA PRO A 332 -14.15 -37.70 2.27
C PRO A 332 -14.70 -36.61 3.20
N ILE A 333 -13.93 -35.53 3.37
CA ILE A 333 -14.33 -34.33 4.11
C ILE A 333 -15.59 -33.73 3.45
N SER A 334 -16.56 -33.30 4.26
CA SER A 334 -17.80 -32.68 3.77
C SER A 334 -17.53 -31.43 2.92
N GLY A 335 -18.23 -31.29 1.77
CA GLY A 335 -18.00 -30.23 0.79
C GLY A 335 -18.00 -28.78 1.33
N PRO A 336 -18.93 -28.39 2.23
CA PRO A 336 -18.89 -27.07 2.89
C PRO A 336 -17.65 -26.83 3.75
N VAL A 337 -17.13 -27.86 4.43
CA VAL A 337 -15.92 -27.77 5.25
C VAL A 337 -14.69 -27.60 4.36
N MET A 338 -14.59 -28.35 3.25
CA MET A 338 -13.53 -28.16 2.26
C MET A 338 -13.47 -26.72 1.73
N LYS A 339 -14.63 -26.10 1.51
CA LYS A 339 -14.72 -24.70 1.06
C LYS A 339 -14.18 -23.71 2.12
N LEU A 340 -14.53 -23.91 3.39
CA LEU A 340 -14.05 -23.09 4.51
C LEU A 340 -12.53 -23.24 4.72
N LEU A 341 -12.01 -24.47 4.61
CA LEU A 341 -10.57 -24.74 4.62
C LEU A 341 -9.87 -24.01 3.47
N ARG A 342 -10.36 -24.17 2.23
CA ARG A 342 -9.81 -23.48 1.04
C ARG A 342 -9.74 -21.97 1.22
N TRP A 343 -10.77 -21.35 1.80
CA TRP A 343 -10.76 -19.91 2.09
C TRP A 343 -9.74 -19.52 3.17
N SER A 344 -9.56 -20.34 4.20
CA SER A 344 -8.62 -20.06 5.29
C SER A 344 -7.17 -20.19 4.84
N PHE A 345 -6.84 -21.23 4.06
CA PHE A 345 -5.54 -21.37 3.41
C PHE A 345 -5.26 -20.19 2.47
N GLY A 346 -6.26 -19.77 1.68
CA GLY A 346 -6.13 -18.63 0.77
C GLY A 346 -5.82 -17.31 1.48
N ASP A 347 -6.50 -17.03 2.60
CA ASP A 347 -6.24 -15.82 3.40
C ASP A 347 -4.82 -15.83 3.98
N LEU A 348 -4.39 -16.96 4.55
CA LEU A 348 -3.05 -17.12 5.11
C LEU A 348 -1.94 -16.97 4.07
N ILE A 349 -2.11 -17.56 2.88
CA ILE A 349 -1.15 -17.43 1.78
C ILE A 349 -1.10 -15.97 1.30
N HIS A 350 -2.24 -15.28 1.21
CA HIS A 350 -2.27 -13.86 0.87
C HIS A 350 -1.58 -12.99 1.94
N THR A 351 -1.71 -13.32 3.22
CA THR A 351 -0.98 -12.60 4.27
C THR A 351 0.52 -12.87 4.25
N CYS A 352 0.93 -14.09 3.92
CA CYS A 352 2.35 -14.41 3.71
C CYS A 352 2.98 -13.52 2.63
N ALA A 353 2.21 -13.15 1.60
CA ALA A 353 2.68 -12.22 0.57
C ALA A 353 2.93 -10.80 1.10
N ASN A 354 2.15 -10.35 2.08
CA ASN A 354 2.32 -9.03 2.69
C ASN A 354 3.44 -9.01 3.75
N SER A 355 3.72 -10.15 4.39
CA SER A 355 4.75 -10.31 5.42
C SER A 355 6.08 -10.86 4.88
N GLN A 356 6.17 -11.13 3.57
CA GLN A 356 7.34 -11.70 2.88
C GLN A 356 7.78 -13.08 3.44
N ASN A 357 6.88 -13.87 4.01
CA ASN A 357 7.20 -15.20 4.56
C ASN A 357 6.95 -16.30 3.52
N VAL A 358 7.95 -16.59 2.70
CA VAL A 358 7.84 -17.56 1.58
C VAL A 358 7.81 -19.01 2.07
N LEU A 359 8.61 -19.35 3.09
CA LEU A 359 8.71 -20.73 3.58
C LEU A 359 7.35 -21.24 4.08
N LEU A 360 6.63 -20.41 4.85
CA LEU A 360 5.30 -20.76 5.33
C LEU A 360 4.30 -20.88 4.17
N ALA A 361 4.39 -20.01 3.15
CA ALA A 361 3.51 -20.07 1.99
C ALA A 361 3.69 -21.37 1.18
N GLU A 362 4.93 -21.84 1.01
CA GLU A 362 5.25 -23.12 0.35
C GLU A 362 4.72 -24.31 1.14
N GLN A 363 4.94 -24.31 2.46
CA GLN A 363 4.40 -25.34 3.35
C GLN A 363 2.87 -25.41 3.29
N LEU A 364 2.18 -24.27 3.34
CA LEU A 364 0.73 -24.20 3.25
C LEU A 364 0.20 -24.68 1.90
N MET A 365 0.90 -24.39 0.80
CA MET A 365 0.51 -24.87 -0.53
C MET A 365 0.67 -26.40 -0.65
N LEU A 366 1.73 -26.97 -0.09
CA LEU A 366 1.92 -28.42 -0.03
C LEU A 366 0.88 -29.11 0.87
N GLN A 367 0.61 -28.55 2.06
CA GLN A 367 -0.43 -29.07 2.96
C GLN A 367 -1.79 -29.07 2.27
N MET A 368 -2.14 -27.99 1.57
CA MET A 368 -3.41 -27.88 0.85
C MET A 368 -3.55 -28.96 -0.25
N GLN A 369 -2.47 -29.24 -1.00
CA GLN A 369 -2.45 -30.31 -2.00
C GLN A 369 -2.56 -31.70 -1.38
N ASN A 370 -1.86 -31.96 -0.27
CA ASN A 370 -1.90 -33.23 0.45
C ASN A 370 -3.29 -33.55 1.04
N LEU A 371 -4.05 -32.50 1.37
CA LEU A 371 -5.45 -32.58 1.81
C LEU A 371 -6.45 -32.76 0.64
N GLY A 372 -5.98 -32.78 -0.61
CA GLY A 372 -6.82 -32.88 -1.81
C GLY A 372 -7.63 -31.61 -2.10
N LEU A 373 -7.26 -30.47 -1.51
CA LEU A 373 -7.92 -29.19 -1.74
C LEU A 373 -7.29 -28.51 -2.95
N GLU A 374 -8.05 -28.30 -4.03
CA GLU A 374 -7.47 -27.56 -5.17
C GLU A 374 -7.32 -26.06 -4.82
N PRO A 375 -6.18 -25.41 -5.05
CA PRO A 375 -6.02 -23.97 -4.90
C PRO A 375 -6.99 -23.16 -5.78
N SER A 376 -7.54 -22.07 -5.24
CA SER A 376 -8.32 -21.12 -6.02
C SER A 376 -7.41 -20.15 -6.78
N SER A 377 -8.01 -19.42 -7.73
CA SER A 377 -7.35 -18.30 -8.43
C SER A 377 -6.68 -17.34 -7.44
N SER A 378 -7.38 -16.95 -6.36
CA SER A 378 -6.86 -16.04 -5.34
C SER A 378 -5.67 -16.63 -4.57
N THR A 379 -5.69 -17.94 -4.30
CA THR A 379 -4.59 -18.64 -3.61
C THR A 379 -3.33 -18.63 -4.45
N TYR A 380 -3.41 -18.98 -5.74
CA TYR A 380 -2.23 -18.93 -6.63
C TYR A 380 -1.68 -17.51 -6.79
N ASN A 381 -2.54 -16.52 -7.00
CA ASN A 381 -2.13 -15.12 -7.12
C ASN A 381 -1.45 -14.61 -5.83
N GLY A 382 -1.98 -14.96 -4.65
CA GLY A 382 -1.35 -14.67 -3.36
C GLY A 382 0.01 -15.35 -3.22
N PHE A 383 0.11 -16.62 -3.61
CA PHE A 383 1.34 -17.41 -3.54
C PHE A 383 2.44 -16.85 -4.46
N ILE A 384 2.10 -16.48 -5.71
CA ILE A 384 3.03 -15.81 -6.63
C ILE A 384 3.58 -14.53 -6.01
N ARG A 385 2.71 -13.70 -5.42
CA ARG A 385 3.15 -12.45 -4.76
C ARG A 385 4.11 -12.71 -3.60
N ALA A 386 3.89 -13.77 -2.81
CA ALA A 386 4.81 -14.17 -1.76
C ALA A 386 6.17 -14.58 -2.34
N LEU A 387 6.19 -15.51 -3.30
CA LEU A 387 7.42 -16.01 -3.95
C LEU A 387 8.27 -14.88 -4.55
N VAL A 388 7.62 -14.03 -5.35
CA VAL A 388 8.29 -12.95 -6.09
C VAL A 388 8.97 -11.95 -5.15
N SER A 389 8.42 -11.74 -3.96
CA SER A 389 8.98 -10.77 -3.00
C SER A 389 10.35 -11.16 -2.43
N VAL A 390 10.70 -12.45 -2.41
CA VAL A 390 11.95 -12.95 -1.79
C VAL A 390 12.83 -13.72 -2.76
N LYS A 391 12.26 -14.63 -3.56
CA LYS A 391 13.04 -15.51 -4.47
C LYS A 391 13.22 -14.93 -5.88
N GLY A 392 12.50 -13.86 -6.21
CA GLY A 392 12.53 -13.22 -7.52
C GLY A 392 11.50 -13.78 -8.50
N PHE A 393 11.55 -13.29 -9.75
CA PHE A 393 10.47 -13.52 -10.71
C PHE A 393 10.47 -14.90 -11.35
N HIS A 394 11.61 -15.61 -11.46
CA HIS A 394 11.69 -16.92 -12.12
C HIS A 394 10.75 -17.96 -11.50
N ASP A 395 10.76 -18.11 -10.17
CA ASP A 395 9.88 -19.05 -9.46
C ASP A 395 8.40 -18.65 -9.59
N GLY A 396 8.12 -17.33 -9.57
CA GLY A 396 6.79 -16.79 -9.80
C GLY A 396 6.26 -17.12 -11.20
N MET A 397 7.14 -17.16 -12.21
CA MET A 397 6.79 -17.48 -13.59
C MET A 397 6.42 -18.95 -13.78
N GLU A 398 7.08 -19.87 -13.09
CA GLU A 398 6.73 -21.29 -13.13
C GLU A 398 5.30 -21.53 -12.62
N VAL A 399 4.96 -20.91 -11.48
CA VAL A 399 3.61 -20.99 -10.91
C VAL A 399 2.58 -20.27 -11.81
N LEU A 400 2.96 -19.17 -12.46
CA LEU A 400 2.08 -18.47 -13.41
C LEU A 400 1.75 -19.32 -14.64
N LYS A 401 2.71 -20.09 -15.18
CA LYS A 401 2.46 -21.04 -16.28
C LYS A 401 1.40 -22.09 -15.89
N VAL A 402 1.45 -22.58 -14.66
CA VAL A 402 0.46 -23.54 -14.13
C VAL A 402 -0.92 -22.89 -14.01
N LEU A 403 -0.97 -21.64 -13.55
CA LEU A 403 -2.21 -20.87 -13.44
C LEU A 403 -2.85 -20.66 -14.83
N GLN A 404 -2.03 -20.34 -15.84
CA GLN A 404 -2.47 -20.21 -17.23
C GLN A 404 -2.95 -21.53 -17.82
N GLN A 405 -2.23 -22.64 -17.62
CA GLN A 405 -2.65 -23.98 -18.06
C GLN A 405 -4.02 -24.39 -17.48
N LYS A 406 -4.32 -23.95 -16.24
CA LYS A 406 -5.61 -24.19 -15.60
C LYS A 406 -6.71 -23.21 -15.99
N ASN A 407 -6.48 -22.32 -16.97
CA ASN A 407 -7.41 -21.27 -17.41
C ASN A 407 -7.99 -20.42 -16.26
N MET A 408 -7.18 -20.16 -15.22
CA MET A 408 -7.59 -19.35 -14.07
C MET A 408 -7.29 -17.86 -14.29
N LYS A 409 -8.00 -16.99 -13.56
CA LYS A 409 -7.91 -15.54 -13.73
C LYS A 409 -6.68 -14.98 -12.99
N ILE A 410 -5.79 -14.31 -13.73
CA ILE A 410 -4.67 -13.57 -13.13
C ILE A 410 -5.22 -12.23 -12.63
N HIS A 411 -4.88 -11.86 -11.40
CA HIS A 411 -5.27 -10.59 -10.82
C HIS A 411 -4.27 -9.49 -11.21
N ASP A 412 -4.78 -8.28 -11.49
CA ASP A 412 -3.96 -7.11 -11.85
C ASP A 412 -2.88 -6.80 -10.80
N SER A 413 -3.14 -7.07 -9.52
CA SER A 413 -2.15 -6.93 -8.43
C SER A 413 -0.97 -7.90 -8.52
N THR A 414 -1.19 -9.08 -9.09
CA THR A 414 -0.14 -10.10 -9.29
C THR A 414 0.69 -9.77 -10.52
N LEU A 415 0.05 -9.31 -11.61
CA LEU A 415 0.73 -8.77 -12.78
C LEU A 415 1.61 -7.57 -12.42
N ALA A 416 1.10 -6.66 -11.58
CA ALA A 416 1.87 -5.52 -11.07
C ALA A 416 3.10 -5.96 -10.25
N THR A 417 2.95 -6.96 -9.38
CA THR A 417 4.07 -7.48 -8.56
C THR A 417 5.13 -8.17 -9.43
N LEU A 418 4.71 -8.97 -10.41
CA LEU A 418 5.60 -9.62 -11.36
C LEU A 418 6.33 -8.60 -12.24
N SER A 419 5.62 -7.61 -12.76
CA SER A 419 6.22 -6.52 -13.54
C SER A 419 7.34 -5.83 -12.78
N VAL A 420 7.12 -5.44 -11.51
CA VAL A 420 8.16 -4.84 -10.66
C VAL A 420 9.38 -5.74 -10.52
N SER A 421 9.17 -7.04 -10.29
CA SER A 421 10.28 -7.96 -10.12
C SER A 421 11.03 -8.22 -11.43
N CYS A 422 10.35 -8.26 -12.57
CA CYS A 422 10.99 -8.33 -13.88
C CYS A 422 11.78 -7.05 -14.18
N SER A 423 11.24 -5.88 -13.86
CA SER A 423 11.96 -4.61 -14.01
C SER A 423 13.23 -4.56 -13.15
N ARG A 424 13.17 -5.02 -11.89
CA ARG A 424 14.36 -5.15 -11.04
C ARG A 424 15.37 -6.15 -11.57
N GLY A 425 14.90 -7.20 -12.24
CA GLY A 425 15.73 -8.17 -12.96
C GLY A 425 16.22 -7.69 -14.33
N LEU A 426 15.91 -6.46 -14.73
CA LEU A 426 16.24 -5.86 -16.03
C LEU A 426 15.63 -6.60 -17.26
N GLU A 427 14.60 -7.41 -17.04
CA GLU A 427 13.85 -8.14 -18.06
C GLU A 427 12.66 -7.31 -18.57
N LEU A 428 12.95 -6.30 -19.38
CA LEU A 428 11.96 -5.30 -19.82
C LEU A 428 10.83 -5.90 -20.68
N ASP A 429 11.10 -6.90 -21.52
CA ASP A 429 10.07 -7.53 -22.39
C ASP A 429 8.96 -8.18 -21.57
N LEU A 430 9.34 -8.99 -20.59
CA LEU A 430 8.39 -9.60 -19.67
C LEU A 430 7.65 -8.53 -18.87
N ALA A 431 8.36 -7.54 -18.33
CA ALA A 431 7.74 -6.48 -17.54
C ALA A 431 6.71 -5.67 -18.35
N GLU A 432 6.99 -5.36 -19.61
CA GLU A 432 6.07 -4.63 -20.52
C GLU A 432 4.84 -5.46 -20.86
N THR A 433 5.01 -6.77 -21.13
CA THR A 433 3.87 -7.65 -21.41
C THR A 433 2.91 -7.71 -20.23
N PHE A 434 3.41 -7.78 -18.99
CA PHE A 434 2.56 -7.77 -17.80
C PHE A 434 1.84 -6.43 -17.62
N LEU A 435 2.52 -5.29 -17.83
CA LEU A 435 1.86 -3.97 -17.78
C LEU A 435 0.79 -3.82 -18.87
N SER A 436 1.00 -4.39 -20.06
CA SER A 436 0.00 -4.32 -21.14
C SER A 436 -1.28 -5.08 -20.79
N GLN A 437 -1.16 -6.19 -20.06
CA GLN A 437 -2.27 -7.06 -19.65
C GLN A 437 -3.12 -6.46 -18.51
N ILE A 438 -2.60 -5.47 -17.77
CA ILE A 438 -3.33 -4.82 -16.68
C ILE A 438 -4.53 -4.04 -17.23
N SER A 439 -5.71 -4.35 -16.67
CA SER A 439 -6.98 -3.73 -17.05
C SER A 439 -7.40 -2.58 -16.11
N LYS A 440 -7.19 -2.74 -14.81
CA LYS A 440 -7.54 -1.76 -13.76
C LYS A 440 -6.41 -1.71 -12.73
N CYS A 441 -5.65 -0.62 -12.73
CA CYS A 441 -4.64 -0.37 -11.70
C CYS A 441 -4.76 1.07 -11.21
N HIS A 442 -4.69 1.26 -9.90
CA HIS A 442 -4.69 2.57 -9.24
C HIS A 442 -3.32 2.92 -8.65
N HIS A 443 -2.32 2.07 -8.86
CA HIS A 443 -0.99 2.21 -8.24
C HIS A 443 0.07 2.65 -9.25
N THR A 444 0.90 3.61 -8.86
CA THR A 444 2.01 4.17 -9.68
C THR A 444 3.27 3.30 -9.62
N TYR A 445 3.49 2.56 -8.54
CA TYR A 445 4.74 1.83 -8.29
C TYR A 445 5.19 0.84 -9.39
N PRO A 446 4.31 0.11 -10.11
CA PRO A 446 4.75 -0.81 -11.16
C PRO A 446 5.34 -0.07 -12.37
N PHE A 447 4.73 1.08 -12.71
CA PHE A 447 5.18 1.93 -13.80
C PHE A 447 6.52 2.58 -13.45
N ASN A 448 6.67 3.05 -12.21
CA ASN A 448 7.93 3.65 -11.74
C ASN A 448 9.09 2.65 -11.73
N ALA A 449 8.86 1.41 -11.29
CA ALA A 449 9.88 0.37 -11.34
C ALA A 449 10.32 0.06 -12.78
N PHE A 450 9.36 0.07 -13.72
CA PHE A 450 9.68 -0.09 -15.14
C PHE A 450 10.48 1.09 -15.71
N LEU A 451 10.11 2.32 -15.36
CA LEU A 451 10.85 3.52 -15.78
C LEU A 451 12.29 3.51 -15.23
N GLU A 452 12.49 3.07 -14.00
CA GLU A 452 13.83 2.89 -13.41
C GLU A 452 14.67 1.86 -14.17
N ALA A 453 14.08 0.74 -14.58
CA ALA A 453 14.77 -0.25 -15.40
C ALA A 453 15.10 0.30 -16.81
N CYS A 454 14.23 1.13 -17.40
CA CYS A 454 14.50 1.81 -18.66
C CYS A 454 15.63 2.84 -18.55
N ASP A 455 15.71 3.56 -17.42
CA ASP A 455 16.77 4.53 -17.09
C ASP A 455 18.14 3.84 -17.00
N ILE A 456 18.20 2.68 -16.33
CA ILE A 456 19.45 1.88 -16.22
C ILE A 456 19.91 1.33 -17.58
N LEU A 457 18.97 0.89 -18.43
CA LEU A 457 19.28 0.27 -19.73
C LEU A 457 19.33 1.27 -20.90
N ASP A 458 19.11 2.56 -20.63
CA ASP A 458 19.03 3.64 -21.61
C ASP A 458 18.06 3.33 -22.77
N LYS A 459 16.80 3.02 -22.44
CA LYS A 459 15.72 2.68 -23.39
C LYS A 459 14.52 3.65 -23.31
N PRO A 460 14.67 4.91 -23.77
CA PRO A 460 13.62 5.94 -23.68
C PRO A 460 12.33 5.60 -24.46
N GLU A 461 12.45 4.93 -25.60
CA GLU A 461 11.29 4.56 -26.45
C GLU A 461 10.26 3.69 -25.72
N ARG A 462 10.74 2.81 -24.82
CA ARG A 462 9.87 1.93 -24.02
C ARG A 462 9.20 2.69 -22.88
N ALA A 463 9.91 3.65 -22.29
CA ALA A 463 9.33 4.53 -21.28
C ALA A 463 8.14 5.33 -21.83
N VAL A 464 8.23 5.86 -23.05
CA VAL A 464 7.10 6.57 -23.70
C VAL A 464 5.87 5.68 -23.83
N ARG A 465 6.03 4.43 -24.26
CA ARG A 465 4.92 3.45 -24.37
C ARG A 465 4.24 3.21 -23.03
N VAL A 466 5.02 3.06 -21.96
CA VAL A 466 4.49 2.82 -20.62
C VAL A 466 3.80 4.06 -20.04
N LEU A 467 4.30 5.27 -20.32
CA LEU A 467 3.61 6.52 -19.96
C LEU A 467 2.29 6.70 -20.71
N ALA A 468 2.24 6.33 -22.00
CA ALA A 468 1.01 6.35 -22.77
C ALA A 468 -0.04 5.40 -22.17
N LYS A 469 0.39 4.20 -21.72
CA LYS A 469 -0.47 3.25 -21.00
C LYS A 469 -0.95 3.82 -19.66
N MET A 470 -0.07 4.46 -18.90
CA MET A 470 -0.41 5.11 -17.63
C MET A 470 -1.49 6.19 -17.81
N LYS A 471 -1.38 7.02 -18.85
CA LYS A 471 -2.39 8.02 -19.24
C LYS A 471 -3.71 7.37 -19.67
N HIS A 472 -3.68 6.29 -20.45
CA HIS A 472 -4.88 5.55 -20.84
C HIS A 472 -5.62 4.96 -19.62
N LEU A 473 -4.88 4.47 -18.62
CA LEU A 473 -5.43 3.97 -17.37
C LEU A 473 -5.86 5.08 -16.39
N LYS A 474 -5.68 6.37 -16.75
CA LYS A 474 -5.96 7.55 -15.91
C LYS A 474 -5.24 7.50 -14.55
N ILE A 475 -4.04 6.93 -14.53
CA ILE A 475 -3.20 6.90 -13.32
C ILE A 475 -2.44 8.22 -13.27
N LEU A 476 -2.58 8.95 -12.16
CA LEU A 476 -1.84 10.20 -11.94
C LEU A 476 -0.37 9.89 -11.67
N PRO A 477 0.57 10.50 -12.41
CA PRO A 477 2.00 10.44 -12.10
C PRO A 477 2.30 10.94 -10.69
N ASP A 478 3.35 10.39 -10.08
CA ASP A 478 3.91 10.90 -8.83
C ASP A 478 5.27 11.56 -9.07
N ILE A 479 5.84 12.21 -8.04
CA ILE A 479 7.13 12.87 -8.16
C ILE A 479 8.25 11.92 -8.61
N ARG A 480 8.20 10.65 -8.18
CA ARG A 480 9.17 9.62 -8.59
C ARG A 480 9.08 9.33 -10.09
N THR A 481 7.88 9.38 -10.66
CA THR A 481 7.69 9.27 -12.12
C THR A 481 8.53 10.34 -12.82
N TYR A 482 8.38 11.61 -12.43
CA TYR A 482 9.10 12.73 -13.04
C TYR A 482 10.61 12.72 -12.78
N GLU A 483 11.05 12.34 -11.58
CA GLU A 483 12.48 12.15 -11.28
C GLU A 483 13.14 11.18 -12.27
N ARG A 484 12.45 10.06 -12.60
CA ARG A 484 12.92 9.11 -13.62
C ARG A 484 12.81 9.64 -15.04
N LEU A 485 11.77 10.42 -15.35
CA LEU A 485 11.65 11.03 -16.68
C LEU A 485 12.75 12.04 -16.96
N PHE A 486 13.09 12.90 -15.99
CA PHE A 486 14.20 13.83 -16.14
C PHE A 486 15.56 13.12 -16.23
N SER A 487 15.75 12.02 -15.49
CA SER A 487 16.97 11.20 -15.60
C SER A 487 17.09 10.55 -16.99
N LEU A 488 16.02 9.87 -17.41
CA LEU A 488 16.01 9.09 -18.63
C LEU A 488 16.04 9.98 -19.88
N PHE A 489 15.12 10.93 -20.01
CA PHE A 489 15.04 11.77 -21.21
C PHE A 489 16.00 12.96 -21.19
N GLY A 490 16.67 13.19 -20.06
CA GLY A 490 17.66 14.23 -19.92
C GLY A 490 19.04 13.87 -20.44
N ASN A 491 19.39 12.59 -20.46
CA ASN A 491 20.72 12.10 -20.88
C ASN A 491 20.70 11.36 -22.22
N VAL A 492 19.56 11.29 -22.91
CA VAL A 492 19.46 10.61 -24.20
C VAL A 492 20.16 11.47 -25.24
N ASN A 493 21.45 11.18 -25.40
CA ASN A 493 22.17 11.39 -26.64
C ASN A 493 21.37 10.61 -27.69
N ALA A 494 20.59 11.32 -28.49
CA ALA A 494 20.03 10.70 -29.67
C ALA A 494 21.21 10.06 -30.42
N PRO A 495 21.11 8.79 -30.87
CA PRO A 495 22.21 8.12 -31.57
C PRO A 495 22.52 8.72 -32.95
N TYR A 496 22.05 9.93 -33.21
CA TYR A 496 22.25 10.68 -34.44
C TYR A 496 22.68 12.09 -34.05
N GLU A 497 23.88 12.43 -34.51
CA GLU A 497 24.47 13.76 -34.58
C GLU A 497 25.31 14.18 -33.38
N ASP A 498 26.62 13.96 -33.55
CA ASP A 498 27.68 14.74 -32.91
C ASP A 498 27.31 16.24 -32.92
N GLY A 499 26.94 16.80 -31.76
CA GLY A 499 27.08 18.22 -31.44
C GLY A 499 26.31 19.25 -32.29
N ASN A 500 25.20 18.90 -32.94
CA ASN A 500 24.42 19.88 -33.72
C ASN A 500 23.47 20.72 -32.83
N MET A 501 23.34 22.03 -33.13
CA MET A 501 22.37 22.97 -32.50
C MET A 501 20.91 22.49 -32.54
N LEU A 502 20.57 21.59 -33.47
CA LEU A 502 19.26 20.93 -33.58
C LEU A 502 18.99 19.95 -32.42
N SER A 503 20.02 19.27 -31.90
CA SER A 503 19.91 18.35 -30.76
C SER A 503 19.50 19.07 -29.47
N GLN A 504 20.10 20.24 -29.20
CA GLN A 504 19.78 21.08 -28.04
C GLN A 504 18.33 21.57 -28.07
N PHE A 505 17.83 21.99 -29.23
CA PHE A 505 16.46 22.46 -29.39
C PHE A 505 15.44 21.35 -29.11
N ASP A 506 15.72 20.13 -29.59
CA ASP A 506 14.84 18.99 -29.35
C ASP A 506 14.95 18.48 -27.90
N ALA A 507 16.14 18.51 -27.29
CA ALA A 507 16.31 18.25 -25.86
C ALA A 507 15.52 19.25 -25.00
N ALA A 508 15.61 20.55 -25.30
CA ALA A 508 14.84 21.60 -24.63
C ALA A 508 13.33 21.38 -24.75
N LYS A 509 12.83 21.01 -25.95
CA LYS A 509 11.41 20.66 -26.12
C LYS A 509 11.00 19.47 -25.27
N ARG A 510 11.81 18.41 -25.22
CA ARG A 510 11.53 17.21 -24.40
C ARG A 510 11.44 17.57 -22.92
N ILE A 511 12.42 18.31 -22.42
CA ILE A 511 12.48 18.79 -21.04
C ILE A 511 11.25 19.65 -20.70
N ASN A 512 10.95 20.64 -21.54
CA ASN A 512 9.80 21.53 -21.35
C ASN A 512 8.48 20.76 -21.42
N ALA A 513 8.38 19.72 -22.26
CA ALA A 513 7.17 18.89 -22.32
C ALA A 513 6.96 18.09 -21.02
N ILE A 514 8.04 17.56 -20.42
CA ILE A 514 7.99 16.85 -19.13
C ILE A 514 7.57 17.82 -18.02
N GLU A 515 8.19 19.00 -17.97
CA GLU A 515 7.88 20.02 -16.96
C GLU A 515 6.43 20.53 -17.08
N MET A 516 5.95 20.79 -18.30
CA MET A 516 4.56 21.19 -18.54
C MET A 516 3.55 20.11 -18.13
N ASP A 517 3.88 18.83 -18.33
CA ASP A 517 3.05 17.72 -17.86
C ASP A 517 3.05 17.62 -16.33
N MET A 518 4.20 17.84 -15.68
CA MET A 518 4.34 17.89 -14.23
C MET A 518 3.49 19.00 -13.60
N MET A 519 3.54 20.21 -14.17
CA MET A 519 2.77 21.36 -13.74
C MET A 519 1.25 21.15 -13.94
N ARG A 520 0.84 20.53 -15.05
CA ARG A 520 -0.58 20.18 -15.29
C ARG A 520 -1.14 19.21 -14.25
N ASN A 521 -0.31 18.32 -13.72
CA ASN A 521 -0.67 17.40 -12.65
C ASN A 521 -0.50 18.01 -11.24
N GLY A 522 -0.12 19.29 -11.13
CA GLY A 522 0.02 20.00 -9.85
C GLY A 522 1.19 19.53 -9.00
N ILE A 523 2.22 18.94 -9.62
CA ILE A 523 3.40 18.42 -8.92
C ILE A 523 4.52 19.45 -9.01
N GLN A 524 5.15 19.74 -7.86
CA GLN A 524 6.30 20.63 -7.78
C GLN A 524 7.60 19.82 -7.85
N HIS A 525 8.68 20.45 -8.31
CA HIS A 525 9.99 19.84 -8.33
C HIS A 525 10.42 19.37 -6.93
N SER A 526 10.92 18.14 -6.86
CA SER A 526 11.82 17.71 -5.79
C SER A 526 13.25 18.13 -6.09
N GLN A 527 14.11 18.08 -5.07
CA GLN A 527 15.55 18.33 -5.25
C GLN A 527 16.17 17.38 -6.28
N LEU A 528 15.81 16.08 -6.25
CA LEU A 528 16.32 15.10 -7.22
C LEU A 528 15.81 15.39 -8.64
N SER A 529 14.54 15.76 -8.80
CA SER A 529 14.00 16.13 -10.12
C SER A 529 14.70 17.36 -10.68
N MET A 530 14.98 18.37 -9.84
CA MET A 530 15.70 19.58 -10.23
C MET A 530 17.16 19.29 -10.56
N GLN A 531 17.82 18.42 -9.78
CA GLN A 531 19.18 17.98 -10.08
C GLN A 531 19.26 17.23 -11.41
N ASN A 532 18.33 16.30 -11.67
CA ASN A 532 18.27 15.56 -12.94
C ASN A 532 18.00 16.49 -14.12
N LEU A 533 17.13 17.50 -13.94
CA LEU A 533 16.88 18.54 -14.93
C LEU A 533 18.15 19.36 -15.24
N LEU A 534 18.86 19.84 -14.22
CA LEU A 534 20.10 20.59 -14.40
C LEU A 534 21.19 19.73 -15.05
N LYS A 535 21.29 18.46 -14.67
CA LYS A 535 22.18 17.50 -15.30
C LYS A 535 21.89 17.36 -16.79
N ALA A 536 20.63 17.18 -17.15
CA ALA A 536 20.18 17.10 -18.54
C ALA A 536 20.59 18.34 -19.36
N LEU A 537 20.34 19.53 -18.82
CA LEU A 537 20.68 20.79 -19.48
C LEU A 537 22.21 20.96 -19.66
N GLY A 538 22.99 20.55 -18.67
CA GLY A 538 24.44 20.65 -18.72
C GLY A 538 25.08 19.66 -19.70
N MET A 539 24.60 18.41 -19.75
CA MET A 539 25.09 17.40 -20.70
C MET A 539 24.87 17.81 -22.16
N GLU A 540 23.74 18.48 -22.44
CA GLU A 540 23.41 19.03 -23.76
C GLU A 540 24.13 20.38 -24.05
N GLY A 541 24.85 20.95 -23.08
CA GLY A 541 25.57 22.22 -23.23
C GLY A 541 24.66 23.46 -23.24
N MET A 542 23.42 23.38 -22.75
CA MET A 542 22.47 24.49 -22.66
C MET A 542 22.76 25.40 -21.44
N THR A 543 23.89 26.12 -21.48
CA THR A 543 24.42 26.85 -20.32
C THR A 543 23.57 28.03 -19.86
N LYS A 544 22.83 28.69 -20.76
CA LYS A 544 21.95 29.83 -20.39
C LYS A 544 20.74 29.36 -19.59
N GLU A 545 20.08 28.32 -20.08
CA GLU A 545 18.94 27.66 -19.44
C GLU A 545 19.37 27.06 -18.11
N LEU A 546 20.54 26.41 -18.07
CA LEU A 546 21.13 25.87 -16.84
C LEU A 546 21.22 26.92 -15.72
N ILE A 547 21.69 28.13 -16.04
CA ILE A 547 21.81 29.23 -15.07
C ILE A 547 20.43 29.76 -14.65
N GLN A 548 19.47 29.86 -15.57
CA GLN A 548 18.09 30.24 -15.23
C GLN A 548 17.46 29.24 -14.26
N TYR A 549 17.55 27.94 -14.54
CA TYR A 549 17.00 26.92 -13.66
C TYR A 549 17.75 26.83 -12.32
N LEU A 550 19.05 27.12 -12.28
CA LEU A 550 19.77 27.27 -11.02
C LEU A 550 19.18 28.41 -10.18
N SER A 551 18.86 29.56 -10.77
CA SER A 551 18.22 30.66 -10.02
C SER A 551 16.81 30.29 -9.51
N VAL A 552 16.06 29.51 -10.27
CA VAL A 552 14.77 28.95 -9.82
C VAL A 552 14.97 27.98 -8.67
N ALA A 553 15.99 27.12 -8.74
CA ALA A 553 16.35 26.21 -7.66
C ALA A 553 16.80 26.96 -6.39
N GLU A 554 17.53 28.07 -6.55
CA GLU A 554 17.94 28.97 -5.47
C GLU A 554 16.74 29.50 -4.68
N ASP A 555 15.72 29.99 -5.39
CA ASP A 555 14.51 30.52 -4.76
C ASP A 555 13.62 29.44 -4.13
N GLN A 556 13.52 28.25 -4.74
CA GLN A 556 12.64 27.18 -4.29
C GLN A 556 13.22 26.34 -3.14
N PHE A 557 14.50 25.99 -3.18
CA PHE A 557 15.10 25.00 -2.27
C PHE A 557 16.13 25.61 -1.32
N LEU A 558 16.98 26.51 -1.81
CA LEU A 558 18.16 26.95 -1.07
C LEU A 558 17.86 27.92 0.07
N ARG A 559 16.75 28.68 0.00
CA ARG A 559 16.26 29.46 1.16
C ARG A 559 15.80 28.60 2.34
N ARG A 560 15.57 27.28 2.14
CA ARG A 560 15.01 26.36 3.15
C ARG A 560 16.00 25.30 3.67
N SER A 561 17.05 24.95 2.93
CA SER A 561 18.03 23.93 3.35
C SER A 561 19.44 24.20 2.80
N THR A 562 20.37 24.59 3.68
CA THR A 562 21.75 24.98 3.31
C THR A 562 22.64 23.81 2.90
N HIS A 563 22.43 22.60 3.44
CA HIS A 563 23.30 21.44 3.16
C HIS A 563 22.98 20.70 1.85
N LEU A 564 21.71 20.68 1.42
CA LEU A 564 21.30 19.98 0.19
C LEU A 564 21.49 20.84 -1.07
N GLY A 565 21.71 22.15 -0.90
CA GLY A 565 22.05 23.06 -1.99
C GLY A 565 23.43 22.80 -2.59
N THR A 566 24.39 22.29 -1.81
CA THR A 566 25.77 22.07 -2.27
C THR A 566 25.83 21.07 -3.41
N HIS A 567 25.07 19.97 -3.36
CA HIS A 567 25.05 18.98 -4.44
C HIS A 567 24.54 19.55 -5.77
N ILE A 568 23.58 20.48 -5.73
CA ILE A 568 23.05 21.15 -6.92
C ILE A 568 24.13 22.06 -7.52
N TYR A 569 24.81 22.87 -6.68
CA TYR A 569 25.92 23.71 -7.14
C TYR A 569 27.10 22.88 -7.67
N ASP A 570 27.50 21.82 -6.99
CA ASP A 570 28.59 20.94 -7.43
C ASP A 570 28.26 20.34 -8.81
N THR A 571 27.02 19.90 -9.01
CA THR A 571 26.54 19.39 -10.31
C THR A 571 26.66 20.47 -11.38
N VAL A 572 26.16 21.69 -11.13
CA VAL A 572 26.21 22.79 -12.11
C VAL A 572 27.64 23.26 -12.38
N LEU A 573 28.48 23.38 -11.35
CA LEU A 573 29.89 23.79 -11.49
C LEU A 573 30.66 22.78 -12.34
N HIS A 574 30.48 21.48 -12.07
CA HIS A 574 31.10 20.42 -12.85
C HIS A 574 30.69 20.49 -14.33
N LEU A 575 29.40 20.61 -14.62
CA LEU A 575 28.87 20.71 -15.99
C LEU A 575 29.35 21.97 -16.73
N LEU A 576 29.47 23.11 -16.04
CA LEU A 576 30.02 24.34 -16.64
C LEU A 576 31.51 24.20 -17.00
N ILE A 577 32.27 23.42 -16.21
CA ILE A 577 33.68 23.15 -16.48
C ILE A 577 33.84 22.21 -17.67
N GLU A 578 32.99 21.17 -17.77
CA GLU A 578 32.94 20.29 -18.95
C GLU A 578 32.59 21.08 -20.22
N ALA A 579 31.66 22.03 -20.13
CA ALA A 579 31.29 22.96 -21.21
C ALA A 579 32.38 24.02 -21.51
N LYS A 580 33.50 24.03 -20.77
CA LYS A 580 34.61 25.00 -20.86
C LYS A 580 34.24 26.46 -20.52
N GLU A 581 33.08 26.70 -19.92
CA GLU A 581 32.59 28.03 -19.51
C GLU A 581 33.14 28.47 -18.14
N SER A 582 34.47 28.47 -18.05
CA SER A 582 35.21 28.59 -16.77
C SER A 582 34.96 29.93 -16.06
N HIS A 583 34.73 31.02 -16.80
CA HIS A 583 34.41 32.34 -16.23
C HIS A 583 33.03 32.34 -15.54
N VAL A 584 32.04 31.66 -16.14
CA VAL A 584 30.70 31.52 -15.55
C VAL A 584 30.76 30.65 -14.30
N ALA A 585 31.52 29.55 -14.33
CA ALA A 585 31.74 28.69 -13.17
C ALA A 585 32.29 29.48 -11.96
N ILE A 586 33.27 30.36 -12.16
CA ILE A 586 33.80 31.22 -11.08
C ILE A 586 32.73 32.17 -10.53
N LYS A 587 31.88 32.74 -11.40
CA LYS A 587 30.77 33.61 -10.97
C LYS A 587 29.76 32.84 -10.13
N ILE A 588 29.39 31.63 -10.54
CA ILE A 588 28.47 30.76 -9.80
C ILE A 588 29.06 30.33 -8.46
N PHE A 589 30.36 29.98 -8.41
CA PHE A 589 31.03 29.64 -7.16
C PHE A 589 31.02 30.80 -6.15
N ARG A 590 31.24 32.04 -6.62
CA ARG A 590 31.09 33.23 -5.77
C ARG A 590 29.64 33.44 -5.32
N SER A 591 28.68 33.17 -6.21
CA SER A 591 27.24 33.21 -5.88
C SER A 591 26.91 32.23 -4.76
N MET A 592 27.34 30.97 -4.88
CA MET A 592 27.17 29.91 -3.89
C MET A 592 27.64 30.35 -2.49
N ILE A 593 28.85 30.92 -2.41
CA ILE A 593 29.39 31.44 -1.14
C ILE A 593 28.53 32.61 -0.62
N SER A 594 28.12 33.53 -1.50
CA SER A 594 27.30 34.69 -1.10
C SER A 594 25.88 34.31 -0.64
N CYS A 595 25.36 33.18 -1.14
CA CYS A 595 24.09 32.59 -0.72
C CYS A 595 24.20 31.83 0.61
N GLY A 596 25.38 31.78 1.24
CA GLY A 596 25.59 31.12 2.53
C GLY A 596 25.72 29.60 2.45
N VAL A 597 25.95 29.05 1.26
CA VAL A 597 26.19 27.61 1.07
C VAL A 597 27.69 27.34 1.24
N SER A 598 28.04 26.49 2.20
CA SER A 598 29.43 26.13 2.48
C SER A 598 29.99 25.20 1.40
N PRO A 599 31.15 25.52 0.79
CA PRO A 599 31.86 24.60 -0.10
C PRO A 599 32.19 23.27 0.59
N THR A 600 32.19 22.18 -0.17
CA THR A 600 32.66 20.88 0.30
C THR A 600 34.00 20.50 -0.34
N THR A 601 34.59 19.39 0.08
CA THR A 601 35.77 18.82 -0.59
C THR A 601 35.57 18.67 -2.11
N ALA A 602 34.40 18.18 -2.53
CA ALA A 602 34.07 18.03 -3.95
C ALA A 602 34.02 19.39 -4.67
N THR A 603 33.42 20.41 -4.05
CA THR A 603 33.37 21.78 -4.61
C THR A 603 34.78 22.33 -4.85
N TYR A 604 35.70 22.14 -3.91
CA TYR A 604 37.09 22.57 -4.08
C TYR A 604 37.80 21.79 -5.19
N ASP A 605 37.67 20.47 -5.23
CA ASP A 605 38.27 19.64 -6.29
C ASP A 605 37.76 20.06 -7.68
N ILE A 606 36.46 20.33 -7.82
CA ILE A 606 35.84 20.84 -9.04
C ILE A 606 36.44 22.20 -9.44
N MET A 607 36.56 23.16 -8.50
CA MET A 607 37.13 24.47 -8.80
C MET A 607 38.63 24.44 -9.08
N ILE A 608 39.36 23.48 -8.53
CA ILE A 608 40.78 23.25 -8.84
C ILE A 608 40.92 22.62 -10.24
N ASP A 609 40.04 21.71 -10.63
CA ASP A 609 39.98 21.21 -12.01
C ASP A 609 39.62 22.34 -13.01
N CYS A 610 38.75 23.28 -12.63
CA CYS A 610 38.51 24.53 -13.39
C CYS A 610 39.80 25.36 -13.59
N CYS A 611 40.73 25.36 -12.62
CA CYS A 611 42.01 26.03 -12.83
C CYS A 611 42.87 25.34 -13.90
N SER A 612 42.64 24.05 -14.17
CA SER A 612 43.28 23.31 -15.26
C SER A 612 42.73 23.67 -16.64
N THR A 613 41.48 24.10 -16.75
CA THR A 613 40.91 24.64 -18.00
C THR A 613 41.38 26.07 -18.24
N ILE A 614 41.45 26.91 -17.20
CA ILE A 614 41.93 28.30 -17.25
C ILE A 614 43.46 28.40 -17.36
N GLN A 615 44.18 27.31 -17.07
CA GLN A 615 45.65 27.27 -17.01
C GLN A 615 46.26 28.23 -15.97
N CYS A 616 45.61 28.42 -14.82
CA CYS A 616 46.11 29.32 -13.77
C CYS A 616 46.60 28.56 -12.53
N TYR A 617 47.91 28.29 -12.47
CA TYR A 617 48.54 27.61 -11.33
C TYR A 617 48.38 28.39 -10.01
N ARG A 618 48.53 29.73 -10.05
CA ARG A 618 48.40 30.58 -8.85
C ARG A 618 47.01 30.48 -8.21
N SER A 619 45.96 30.48 -9.03
CA SER A 619 44.59 30.32 -8.54
C SER A 619 44.35 28.94 -7.93
N ALA A 620 44.91 27.89 -8.53
CA ALA A 620 44.82 26.53 -8.00
C ALA A 620 45.48 26.43 -6.61
N CYS A 621 46.69 26.98 -6.43
CA CYS A 621 47.37 27.00 -5.13
C CYS A 621 46.61 27.81 -4.08
N ALA A 622 45.97 28.92 -4.47
CA ALA A 622 45.13 29.71 -3.57
C ALA A 622 43.90 28.92 -3.11
N LEU A 623 43.24 28.18 -4.00
CA LEU A 623 42.10 27.31 -3.65
C LEU A 623 42.51 26.17 -2.71
N ILE A 624 43.67 25.57 -2.93
CA ILE A 624 44.23 24.54 -2.02
C ILE A 624 44.51 25.12 -0.64
N SER A 625 45.08 26.32 -0.58
CA SER A 625 45.35 27.01 0.69
C SER A 625 44.05 27.30 1.45
N MET A 626 42.98 27.67 0.73
CA MET A 626 41.64 27.85 1.31
C MET A 626 41.05 26.53 1.80
N MET A 627 41.15 25.47 1.00
CA MET A 627 40.70 24.12 1.34
C MET A 627 41.33 23.63 2.66
N ILE A 628 42.66 23.77 2.81
CA ILE A 628 43.39 23.41 4.03
C ILE A 628 42.94 24.26 5.23
N ARG A 629 42.76 25.57 5.05
CA ARG A 629 42.30 26.48 6.10
C ARG A 629 40.90 26.12 6.61
N GLU A 630 40.03 25.61 5.73
CA GLU A 630 38.68 25.18 6.09
C GLU A 630 38.64 23.73 6.65
N GLY A 631 39.80 23.10 6.83
CA GLY A 631 39.93 21.79 7.48
C GLY A 631 39.85 20.60 6.51
N PHE A 632 39.96 20.84 5.21
CA PHE A 632 39.95 19.81 4.17
C PHE A 632 41.37 19.52 3.68
N TYR A 633 41.66 18.26 3.35
CA TYR A 633 42.99 17.83 2.92
C TYR A 633 43.03 17.46 1.43
N PRO A 634 44.07 17.87 0.67
CA PRO A 634 44.26 17.50 -0.73
C PRO A 634 44.22 15.98 -0.95
N LYS A 635 43.64 15.55 -2.07
CA LYS A 635 43.55 14.14 -2.47
C LYS A 635 44.25 13.93 -3.81
N ALA A 636 44.33 12.68 -4.27
CA ALA A 636 44.90 12.33 -5.58
C ALA A 636 44.31 13.16 -6.73
N VAL A 637 42.99 13.42 -6.71
CA VAL A 637 42.29 14.26 -7.69
C VAL A 637 42.83 15.69 -7.71
N THR A 638 43.12 16.26 -6.53
CA THR A 638 43.68 17.61 -6.39
C THR A 638 45.07 17.72 -7.03
N TYR A 639 45.95 16.75 -6.77
CA TYR A 639 47.27 16.68 -7.41
C TYR A 639 47.19 16.43 -8.91
N THR A 640 46.23 15.62 -9.34
CA THR A 640 45.97 15.39 -10.77
C THR A 640 45.64 16.68 -11.49
N SER A 641 44.79 17.53 -10.92
CA SER A 641 44.45 18.83 -11.50
C SER A 641 45.64 19.81 -11.54
N LEU A 642 46.50 19.83 -10.52
CA LEU A 642 47.74 20.62 -10.52
C LEU A 642 48.71 20.16 -11.61
N ILE A 643 48.92 18.85 -11.71
CA ILE A 643 49.80 18.25 -12.70
C ILE A 643 49.26 18.51 -14.11
N LYS A 644 47.95 18.40 -14.35
CA LYS A 644 47.32 18.81 -15.63
C LYS A 644 47.68 20.25 -16.03
N ILE A 645 47.73 21.19 -15.07
CA ILE A 645 48.12 22.58 -15.35
C ILE A 645 49.58 22.65 -15.82
N LEU A 646 50.50 22.04 -15.06
CA LEU A 646 51.94 22.06 -15.38
C LEU A 646 52.26 21.37 -16.70
N LEU A 647 51.62 20.23 -16.98
CA LEU A 647 51.80 19.49 -18.22
C LEU A 647 51.36 20.31 -19.46
N LYS A 648 50.35 21.17 -19.33
CA LYS A 648 49.95 22.09 -20.42
C LYS A 648 50.99 23.19 -20.68
N PHE A 649 51.78 23.56 -19.67
CA PHE A 649 52.92 24.46 -19.80
C PHE A 649 54.23 23.72 -20.18
N GLU A 650 54.16 22.42 -20.46
CA GLU A 650 55.30 21.55 -20.75
C GLU A 650 56.35 21.46 -19.63
N ASP A 651 55.97 21.83 -18.40
CA ASP A 651 56.84 21.76 -17.22
C ASP A 651 56.74 20.36 -16.57
N PHE A 652 57.32 19.37 -17.26
CA PHE A 652 57.31 17.97 -16.82
C PHE A 652 58.14 17.76 -15.55
N ASP A 653 59.20 18.55 -15.33
CA ASP A 653 60.07 18.40 -14.17
C ASP A 653 59.33 18.75 -12.87
N GLU A 654 58.60 19.87 -12.88
CA GLU A 654 57.80 20.28 -11.71
C GLU A 654 56.59 19.35 -11.52
N ALA A 655 56.00 18.84 -12.62
CA ALA A 655 54.93 17.85 -12.55
C ALA A 655 55.38 16.53 -11.86
N LEU A 656 56.59 16.04 -12.19
CA LEU A 656 57.17 14.86 -11.54
C LEU A 656 57.51 15.11 -10.07
N LYS A 657 57.97 16.32 -9.71
CA LYS A 657 58.16 16.69 -8.30
C LYS A 657 56.85 16.67 -7.52
N LEU A 658 55.75 17.18 -8.08
CA LEU A 658 54.44 17.11 -7.43
C LEU A 658 53.94 15.66 -7.27
N LEU A 659 54.23 14.77 -8.23
CA LEU A 659 53.91 13.34 -8.13
C LEU A 659 54.68 12.68 -6.98
N HIS A 660 55.98 12.96 -6.87
CA HIS A 660 56.79 12.48 -5.75
C HIS A 660 56.34 13.07 -4.41
N GLN A 661 55.95 14.35 -4.38
CA GLN A 661 55.42 15.00 -3.20
C GLN A 661 54.13 14.31 -2.74
N ALA A 662 53.19 14.05 -3.65
CA ALA A 662 51.95 13.33 -3.33
C ALA A 662 52.24 11.97 -2.68
N SER A 663 53.20 11.23 -3.25
CA SER A 663 53.63 9.93 -2.73
C SER A 663 54.27 10.06 -1.32
N SER A 664 55.07 11.10 -1.10
CA SER A 664 55.72 11.36 0.20
C SER A 664 54.75 11.80 1.30
N GLU A 665 53.64 12.45 0.92
CA GLU A 665 52.55 12.82 1.82
C GLU A 665 51.59 11.65 2.11
N GLY A 666 51.89 10.46 1.60
CA GLY A 666 51.09 9.25 1.81
C GLY A 666 49.83 9.18 0.93
N ILE A 667 49.71 10.04 -0.08
CA ILE A 667 48.62 10.02 -1.06
C ILE A 667 49.05 9.05 -2.16
N GLN A 668 48.33 7.93 -2.30
CA GLN A 668 48.58 6.99 -3.39
C GLN A 668 48.12 7.60 -4.72
N PRO A 669 49.03 7.81 -5.68
CA PRO A 669 48.66 8.21 -7.03
C PRO A 669 47.74 7.16 -7.66
N ASP A 670 46.64 7.59 -8.28
CA ASP A 670 45.74 6.69 -8.97
C ASP A 670 46.15 6.49 -10.44
N LEU A 671 45.57 5.47 -11.07
CA LEU A 671 45.81 5.17 -12.50
C LEU A 671 45.50 6.39 -13.40
N VAL A 672 44.53 7.23 -13.01
CA VAL A 672 44.14 8.44 -13.73
C VAL A 672 45.29 9.46 -13.75
N LEU A 673 45.97 9.65 -12.62
CA LEU A 673 47.12 10.54 -12.53
C LEU A 673 48.26 10.11 -13.46
N TYR A 674 48.65 8.84 -13.41
CA TYR A 674 49.70 8.30 -14.29
C TYR A 674 49.32 8.40 -15.76
N ASN A 675 48.10 8.00 -16.14
CA ASN A 675 47.61 8.10 -17.51
C ASN A 675 47.55 9.56 -18.01
N THR A 676 47.32 10.52 -17.11
CA THR A 676 47.35 11.95 -17.46
C THR A 676 48.74 12.41 -17.87
N ILE A 677 49.79 11.99 -17.14
CA ILE A 677 51.19 12.30 -17.47
C ILE A 677 51.61 11.58 -18.76
N LEU A 678 51.29 10.29 -18.88
CA LEU A 678 51.62 9.48 -20.07
C LEU A 678 51.00 10.04 -21.34
N ARG A 679 49.73 10.49 -21.29
CA ARG A 679 49.07 11.13 -22.42
C ARG A 679 49.81 12.40 -22.86
N ALA A 680 50.10 13.30 -21.92
CA ALA A 680 50.79 14.56 -22.23
C ALA A 680 52.21 14.30 -22.77
N ALA A 681 52.94 13.35 -22.18
CA ALA A 681 54.27 12.96 -22.65
C ALA A 681 54.23 12.33 -24.06
N SER A 682 53.21 11.50 -24.35
CA SER A 682 53.00 10.89 -25.68
C SER A 682 52.63 11.91 -26.76
N GLU A 683 51.87 12.95 -26.41
CA GLU A 683 51.57 14.07 -27.32
C GLU A 683 52.81 14.90 -27.65
N LYS A 684 53.72 15.07 -26.69
CA LYS A 684 54.95 15.87 -26.82
C LYS A 684 56.20 15.08 -27.19
N GLY A 685 56.10 13.76 -27.33
CA GLY A 685 57.23 12.89 -27.68
C GLY A 685 58.30 12.73 -26.59
N ARG A 686 57.93 12.94 -25.31
CA ARG A 686 58.84 12.84 -24.15
C ARG A 686 58.92 11.40 -23.64
N ILE A 687 59.76 10.59 -24.31
CA ILE A 687 59.90 9.16 -24.00
C ILE A 687 60.61 8.93 -22.66
N ASP A 688 61.54 9.81 -22.31
CA ASP A 688 62.20 9.85 -21.01
C ASP A 688 61.20 9.85 -19.84
N VAL A 689 60.16 10.67 -19.95
CA VAL A 689 59.08 10.76 -18.94
C VAL A 689 58.21 9.50 -18.96
N ILE A 690 57.95 8.93 -20.14
CA ILE A 690 57.12 7.72 -20.29
C ILE A 690 57.78 6.51 -19.64
N GLU A 691 59.07 6.29 -19.88
CA GLU A 691 59.82 5.18 -19.30
C GLU A 691 59.85 5.27 -17.77
N LEU A 692 60.12 6.48 -17.25
CA LEU A 692 60.12 6.74 -15.80
C LEU A 692 58.76 6.43 -15.16
N ILE A 693 57.66 6.87 -15.78
CA ILE A 693 56.31 6.65 -15.24
C ILE A 693 55.91 5.17 -15.31
N VAL A 694 56.22 4.47 -16.40
CA VAL A 694 55.93 3.03 -16.52
C VAL A 694 56.71 2.23 -15.47
N GLU A 695 57.98 2.59 -15.22
CA GLU A 695 58.77 1.96 -14.17
C GLU A 695 58.18 2.24 -12.78
N GLN A 696 57.75 3.48 -12.49
CA GLN A 696 57.07 3.81 -11.24
C GLN A 696 55.76 3.03 -11.06
N MET A 697 54.91 2.93 -12.10
CA MET A 697 53.69 2.11 -12.06
C MET A 697 54.00 0.64 -11.75
N HIS A 698 55.10 0.11 -12.29
CA HIS A 698 55.56 -1.25 -11.99
C HIS A 698 56.00 -1.41 -10.53
N GLN A 699 56.79 -0.46 -10.02
CA GLN A 699 57.27 -0.46 -8.62
C GLN A 699 56.10 -0.37 -7.62
N GLU A 700 55.09 0.44 -7.94
CA GLU A 700 53.89 0.61 -7.12
C GLU A 700 52.81 -0.48 -7.33
N LYS A 701 53.08 -1.45 -8.22
CA LYS A 701 52.18 -2.57 -8.57
C LYS A 701 50.81 -2.15 -9.10
N ILE A 702 50.75 -1.01 -9.79
CA ILE A 702 49.53 -0.50 -10.41
C ILE A 702 49.37 -1.19 -11.78
N GLN A 703 48.20 -1.82 -11.99
CA GLN A 703 47.92 -2.53 -13.23
C GLN A 703 47.62 -1.54 -14.36
N PRO A 704 48.32 -1.61 -15.51
CA PRO A 704 48.04 -0.76 -16.66
C PRO A 704 46.68 -1.12 -17.29
N ASP A 705 45.97 -0.11 -17.78
CA ASP A 705 44.71 -0.30 -18.51
C ASP A 705 44.94 -0.18 -20.05
N PRO A 706 43.93 -0.46 -20.88
CA PRO A 706 44.04 -0.32 -22.32
C PRO A 706 44.49 1.09 -22.77
N SER A 707 44.14 2.12 -21.99
CA SER A 707 44.55 3.49 -22.29
C SER A 707 46.04 3.71 -22.01
N THR A 708 46.58 3.20 -20.90
CA THR A 708 48.01 3.21 -20.58
C THR A 708 48.82 2.61 -21.73
N CYS A 709 48.44 1.41 -22.17
CA CYS A 709 49.10 0.73 -23.28
C CYS A 709 49.02 1.52 -24.58
N SER A 710 47.87 2.14 -24.87
CA SER A 710 47.69 2.99 -26.05
C SER A 710 48.60 4.22 -26.05
N HIS A 711 48.69 4.96 -24.93
CA HIS A 711 49.54 6.15 -24.84
C HIS A 711 51.03 5.82 -25.03
N VAL A 712 51.50 4.74 -24.40
CA VAL A 712 52.88 4.26 -24.52
C VAL A 712 53.17 3.83 -25.95
N PHE A 713 52.29 3.01 -26.56
CA PHE A 713 52.43 2.59 -27.96
C PHE A 713 52.46 3.79 -28.92
N LEU A 714 51.55 4.74 -28.76
CA LEU A 714 51.49 5.94 -29.62
C LEU A 714 52.77 6.78 -29.53
N ALA A 715 53.39 6.86 -28.35
CA ALA A 715 54.61 7.63 -28.16
C ALA A 715 55.78 7.00 -28.94
N TYR A 716 55.99 5.69 -28.81
CA TYR A 716 57.03 4.98 -29.54
C TYR A 716 56.73 4.90 -31.05
N ALA A 717 55.47 4.75 -31.44
CA ALA A 717 55.07 4.73 -32.85
C ALA A 717 55.34 6.09 -33.53
N LYS A 718 55.06 7.21 -32.85
CA LYS A 718 55.38 8.56 -33.35
C LYS A 718 56.88 8.84 -33.45
N GLN A 719 57.71 8.13 -32.69
CA GLN A 719 59.16 8.24 -32.79
C GLN A 719 59.72 7.55 -34.04
N TRP A 720 59.04 6.52 -34.54
CA TRP A 720 59.48 5.68 -35.67
C TRP A 720 58.91 6.12 -37.02
N LEU A 721 57.91 7.01 -37.05
CA LEU A 721 57.36 7.60 -38.27
C LEU A 721 57.88 9.04 -38.42
N PRO A 722 58.71 9.35 -39.43
CA PRO A 722 59.31 10.66 -39.63
C PRO A 722 58.31 11.76 -39.98
#